data_AF-A0A0R2M3Q1-F1
#
_entry.id   AF-A0A0R2M3Q1-F1
#
_cell.length_a   1.000
_cell.length_b   1.000
_cell.length_c   1.000
_cell.angle_alpha   90.00
_cell.angle_beta   90.00
_cell.angle_gamma   90.00
#
_symmetry.space_group_name_H-M   'P 1'
#
loop_
_entity.id
_entity.type
_entity.pdbx_description
1 polymer ?
#
loop_
_entity_poly.entity_id
_entity_poly.type
_entity_poly.pdbx_seq_one_letter_code
_entity_poly.pdbx_strand_id
1 'polypeptide(L)'
;MKSIFSDRAKVDLIEINQLPLFNENNCHNVPASVKEISQRIDDADGVIIATPEYDHAIPAALKSMIEWLSCTSHPFKDKPVMVVGASYGSQGTSRAQINLKQILDSPGVNALVLPGNEFLLGNCRDEFDANHKLKNKQTIAFLTECFDNYLDFIHKMVPDLTEEETDMNYVDKIAWSTTYDTLVLGFGGAGATAARHAADSGAKVLLVDAAPAGHEGGNTRYAAQILASGDDVPGLKAYYKAMTAPFDLDEKMIDIFVKKMVDFPNYLQNYLDVKPYSFKHSGGQLSAFAKSVISEFPELAGADSTDALTVHNGIFDAALWKIIRQKVLDRSDSIDVWLNSRAMHLIQDPISKVILGAQIDRNGKTYNIRAKNGVVLTVGGFENNKEQIQDYLGETKLSPLGTLYNRGDGIRMAAEVGAKLWHMHNYEAVGFLHGLAFKVPDGKRARLILDYWPDLYTGSILTIADDATRYFKEDEECRHGHIWDHGTWRVPRANQHPYLIFDQAQLEQIKANKNIPYSDFLDTLVKADSIKQLAQKLGVDSDNLVNTVTNFNLFAEQGKDYEYHRAPASMRKFDNGPFYAAALTHTMLNTQGGPKRNANAEIIGLNGEPVPHLYGAGELGGINTNLYQGGNNLAECLIFGKIAGENAAKPKDDTTTSNNHAEPSEVGNVAPQNDLAQTNLDDIDLESNQYLGVSDQGIGGRVVVRVTYDDSKIKDVEVIEQNESEDFGLKAVEELPKNMVANNTYDVDGISGASASSRALKSAVKNALAKVSE
;
A
#
# COMPACT_ATOMS: atom_id res chain seq x y z
N MET A 1 -18.56 10.78 49.45
CA MET A 1 -18.87 10.44 48.04
C MET A 1 -20.37 10.47 47.79
N LYS A 2 -21.18 9.57 48.38
CA LYS A 2 -22.66 9.57 48.19
C LYS A 2 -23.34 10.94 48.37
N SER A 3 -22.92 11.72 49.36
CA SER A 3 -23.46 13.07 49.60
C SER A 3 -22.81 14.18 48.77
N ILE A 4 -21.60 13.97 48.25
CA ILE A 4 -20.83 14.99 47.50
C ILE A 4 -21.18 14.93 46.01
N PHE A 5 -21.52 13.74 45.51
CA PHE A 5 -21.71 13.45 44.08
C PHE A 5 -23.13 12.98 43.75
N SER A 6 -24.11 13.26 44.60
CA SER A 6 -25.50 12.84 44.40
C SER A 6 -26.17 13.47 43.17
N ASP A 7 -25.62 14.58 42.70
CA ASP A 7 -25.98 15.27 41.46
C ASP A 7 -25.37 14.63 40.21
N ARG A 8 -24.33 13.81 40.36
CA ARG A 8 -23.57 13.20 39.25
C ARG A 8 -23.87 11.73 39.04
N ALA A 9 -24.13 10.99 40.13
CA ALA A 9 -24.39 9.56 40.06
C ALA A 9 -25.25 9.09 41.25
N LYS A 10 -26.06 8.05 41.01
CA LYS A 10 -26.73 7.31 42.08
C LYS A 10 -25.73 6.37 42.76
N VAL A 11 -25.28 6.74 43.96
CA VAL A 11 -24.33 5.92 44.74
C VAL A 11 -25.06 5.07 45.78
N ASP A 12 -25.05 3.75 45.58
CA ASP A 12 -25.61 2.77 46.51
C ASP A 12 -24.50 2.15 47.38
N LEU A 13 -24.63 2.26 48.71
CA LEU A 13 -23.65 1.73 49.66
C LEU A 13 -23.92 0.25 49.95
N ILE A 14 -22.85 -0.55 50.01
CA ILE A 14 -22.86 -1.96 50.43
C ILE A 14 -21.88 -2.11 51.59
N GLU A 15 -22.40 -2.52 52.74
CA GLU A 15 -21.59 -2.86 53.92
C GLU A 15 -21.21 -4.34 53.88
N ILE A 16 -19.92 -4.65 54.03
CA ILE A 16 -19.39 -6.02 53.94
C ILE A 16 -19.12 -6.66 55.32
N ASN A 17 -19.51 -5.98 56.40
CA ASN A 17 -19.15 -6.37 57.77
C ASN A 17 -19.97 -7.55 58.33
N GLN A 18 -21.01 -8.01 57.63
CA GLN A 18 -21.85 -9.16 58.01
C GLN A 18 -21.67 -10.38 57.09
N LEU A 19 -20.66 -10.37 56.20
CA LEU A 19 -20.41 -11.50 55.32
C LEU A 19 -19.68 -12.63 56.07
N PRO A 20 -20.06 -13.90 55.84
CA PRO A 20 -19.30 -15.02 56.38
C PRO A 20 -17.91 -15.09 55.71
N LEU A 21 -16.92 -15.56 56.45
CA LEU A 21 -15.60 -15.83 55.89
C LEU A 21 -15.68 -16.86 54.75
N PHE A 22 -14.85 -16.67 53.74
CA PHE A 22 -14.78 -17.50 52.55
C PHE A 22 -14.43 -18.94 52.93
N ASN A 23 -15.15 -19.87 52.33
CA ASN A 23 -14.87 -21.30 52.44
C ASN A 23 -15.10 -21.95 51.07
N GLU A 24 -14.01 -22.35 50.43
CA GLU A 24 -14.00 -22.92 49.09
C GLU A 24 -14.88 -24.18 48.96
N ASN A 25 -15.03 -24.96 50.04
CA ASN A 25 -15.89 -26.15 50.03
C ASN A 25 -17.38 -25.81 49.83
N ASN A 26 -17.77 -24.55 50.05
CA ASN A 26 -19.14 -24.06 49.98
C ASN A 26 -19.44 -23.27 48.69
N CYS A 27 -18.56 -23.29 47.68
CA CYS A 27 -18.81 -22.60 46.40
C CYS A 27 -20.08 -23.09 45.68
N HIS A 28 -20.55 -24.32 45.96
CA HIS A 28 -21.83 -24.83 45.45
C HIS A 28 -23.07 -24.35 46.24
N ASN A 29 -22.88 -23.73 47.41
CA ASN A 29 -23.94 -23.25 48.28
C ASN A 29 -23.61 -21.85 48.83
N VAL A 30 -23.61 -20.87 47.93
CA VAL A 30 -23.26 -19.47 48.23
C VAL A 30 -24.29 -18.81 49.17
N PRO A 31 -23.85 -18.12 50.24
CA PRO A 31 -24.73 -17.37 51.13
C PRO A 31 -25.62 -16.37 50.40
N ALA A 32 -26.87 -16.22 50.85
CA ALA A 32 -27.83 -15.30 50.22
C ALA A 32 -27.32 -13.85 50.15
N SER A 33 -26.62 -13.38 51.19
CA SER A 33 -26.02 -12.05 51.25
C SER A 33 -24.93 -11.83 50.20
N VAL A 34 -24.17 -12.87 49.83
CA VAL A 34 -23.16 -12.79 48.76
C VAL A 34 -23.85 -12.71 47.39
N LYS A 35 -24.91 -13.49 47.17
CA LYS A 35 -25.68 -13.45 45.92
C LYS A 35 -26.33 -12.08 45.69
N GLU A 36 -26.87 -11.47 46.75
CA GLU A 36 -27.42 -10.12 46.70
C GLU A 36 -26.37 -9.08 46.29
N ILE A 37 -25.15 -9.17 46.85
CA ILE A 37 -24.05 -8.28 46.47
C ILE A 37 -23.63 -8.51 45.02
N SER A 38 -23.53 -9.77 44.58
CA SER A 38 -23.21 -10.09 43.18
C SER A 38 -24.19 -9.41 42.23
N GLN A 39 -25.50 -9.61 42.45
CA GLN A 39 -26.52 -9.02 41.59
C GLN A 39 -26.43 -7.49 41.56
N ARG A 40 -26.18 -6.85 42.70
CA ARG A 40 -26.02 -5.39 42.76
C ARG A 40 -24.77 -4.89 42.04
N ILE A 41 -23.71 -5.68 41.96
CA ILE A 41 -22.52 -5.36 41.16
C ILE A 41 -22.82 -5.55 39.67
N ASP A 42 -23.52 -6.63 39.31
CA ASP A 42 -23.93 -6.89 37.93
C ASP A 42 -24.81 -5.75 37.39
N ASP A 43 -25.79 -5.31 38.19
CA ASP A 43 -26.73 -4.22 37.88
C ASP A 43 -26.09 -2.82 37.87
N ALA A 44 -24.85 -2.66 38.37
CA ALA A 44 -24.20 -1.36 38.48
C ALA A 44 -23.28 -1.07 37.29
N ASP A 45 -23.28 0.20 36.87
CA ASP A 45 -22.42 0.76 35.82
C ASP A 45 -20.92 0.66 36.15
N GLY A 46 -20.60 0.73 37.44
CA GLY A 46 -19.26 0.59 37.99
C GLY A 46 -19.29 0.41 39.50
N VAL A 47 -18.19 -0.10 40.07
CA VAL A 47 -18.02 -0.31 41.51
C VAL A 47 -16.93 0.57 42.11
N ILE A 48 -17.22 1.22 43.23
CA ILE A 48 -16.22 1.92 44.05
C ILE A 48 -15.89 1.04 45.25
N ILE A 49 -14.63 0.61 45.38
CA ILE A 49 -14.15 -0.15 46.54
C ILE A 49 -13.40 0.78 47.49
N ALA A 50 -13.97 0.97 48.68
CA ALA A 50 -13.33 1.70 49.77
C ALA A 50 -12.59 0.71 50.68
N THR A 51 -11.29 0.93 50.91
CA THR A 51 -10.48 0.06 51.79
C THR A 51 -9.72 0.88 52.82
N PRO A 52 -9.64 0.47 54.09
CA PRO A 52 -8.58 0.91 55.00
C PRO A 52 -7.29 0.11 54.72
N GLU A 53 -6.22 0.41 55.47
CA GLU A 53 -4.97 -0.34 55.44
C GLU A 53 -4.68 -0.95 56.82
N TYR A 54 -4.46 -2.27 56.86
CA TYR A 54 -4.03 -3.01 58.04
C TYR A 54 -2.82 -3.85 57.65
N ASP A 55 -1.69 -3.67 58.36
CA ASP A 55 -0.45 -4.41 58.12
C ASP A 55 -0.03 -4.46 56.64
N HIS A 56 -0.21 -3.32 55.94
CA HIS A 56 0.06 -3.15 54.50
C HIS A 56 -0.80 -3.98 53.55
N ALA A 57 -1.97 -4.43 53.98
CA ALA A 57 -2.92 -5.19 53.19
C ALA A 57 -4.36 -4.67 53.32
N ILE A 58 -5.24 -5.20 52.46
CA ILE A 58 -6.69 -5.00 52.59
C ILE A 58 -7.26 -5.78 53.79
N PRO A 59 -8.43 -5.39 54.33
CA PRO A 59 -9.10 -6.17 55.37
C PRO A 59 -9.43 -7.60 54.94
N ALA A 60 -9.34 -8.54 55.88
CA ALA A 60 -9.75 -9.93 55.65
C ALA A 60 -11.20 -10.07 55.14
N ALA A 61 -12.11 -9.22 55.61
CA ALA A 61 -13.50 -9.19 55.14
C ALA A 61 -13.61 -8.82 53.66
N LEU A 62 -12.81 -7.85 53.18
CA LEU A 62 -12.80 -7.44 51.78
C LEU A 62 -12.22 -8.55 50.90
N LYS A 63 -11.10 -9.17 51.33
CA LYS A 63 -10.53 -10.32 50.62
C LYS A 63 -11.53 -11.47 50.51
N SER A 64 -12.18 -11.79 51.62
CA SER A 64 -13.18 -12.85 51.69
C SER A 64 -14.40 -12.59 50.80
N MET A 65 -14.87 -11.34 50.71
CA MET A 65 -15.95 -10.98 49.79
C MET A 65 -15.54 -11.23 48.34
N ILE A 66 -14.34 -10.78 47.94
CA ILE A 66 -13.85 -10.96 46.57
C ILE A 66 -13.74 -12.46 46.24
N GLU A 67 -13.25 -13.28 47.16
CA GLU A 67 -13.14 -14.74 46.97
C GLU A 67 -14.51 -15.41 46.80
N TRP A 68 -15.51 -15.00 47.58
CA TRP A 68 -16.89 -15.48 47.42
C TRP A 68 -17.47 -15.12 46.05
N LEU A 69 -17.19 -13.92 45.54
CA LEU A 69 -17.71 -13.47 44.24
C LEU A 69 -16.93 -14.09 43.07
N SER A 70 -15.63 -14.32 43.24
CA SER A 70 -14.76 -14.90 42.20
C SER A 70 -14.83 -16.42 42.14
N CYS A 71 -15.43 -17.10 43.13
CA CYS A 71 -15.57 -18.54 43.08
C CYS A 71 -16.85 -19.02 42.38
N THR A 72 -17.80 -18.11 42.10
CA THR A 72 -19.13 -18.48 41.61
C THR A 72 -19.64 -17.66 40.44
N SER A 73 -19.89 -16.36 40.62
CA SER A 73 -20.59 -15.53 39.63
C SER A 73 -19.71 -14.59 38.82
N HIS A 74 -18.49 -14.31 39.30
CA HIS A 74 -17.52 -13.44 38.62
C HIS A 74 -18.05 -12.04 38.22
N PRO A 75 -18.79 -11.32 39.09
CA PRO A 75 -19.50 -10.09 38.71
C PRO A 75 -18.55 -8.90 38.45
N PHE A 76 -17.27 -9.04 38.79
CA PHE A 76 -16.24 -8.05 38.52
C PHE A 76 -15.62 -8.18 37.13
N LYS A 77 -15.88 -9.26 36.41
CA LYS A 77 -15.29 -9.47 35.09
C LYS A 77 -15.73 -8.32 34.16
N ASP A 78 -14.75 -7.63 33.59
CA ASP A 78 -14.93 -6.48 32.70
C ASP A 78 -15.69 -5.29 33.35
N LYS A 79 -15.87 -5.30 34.68
CA LYS A 79 -16.57 -4.23 35.42
C LYS A 79 -15.60 -3.08 35.74
N PRO A 80 -15.95 -1.81 35.44
CA PRO A 80 -15.12 -0.67 35.85
C PRO A 80 -15.07 -0.50 37.38
N VAL A 81 -13.86 -0.41 37.93
CA VAL A 81 -13.65 -0.28 39.38
C VAL A 81 -12.79 0.94 39.72
N MET A 82 -13.29 1.77 40.65
CA MET A 82 -12.50 2.80 41.33
C MET A 82 -12.09 2.29 42.70
N VAL A 83 -10.84 2.53 43.11
CA VAL A 83 -10.38 2.24 44.46
C VAL A 83 -10.15 3.55 45.21
N VAL A 84 -10.73 3.66 46.40
CA VAL A 84 -10.52 4.75 47.33
C VAL A 84 -10.13 4.20 48.70
N GLY A 85 -9.45 4.99 49.53
CA GLY A 85 -9.10 4.51 50.85
C GLY A 85 -8.80 5.60 51.86
N ALA A 86 -8.94 5.24 53.13
CA ALA A 86 -8.63 6.10 54.26
C ALA A 86 -7.94 5.30 55.37
N SER A 87 -6.85 5.83 55.92
CA SER A 87 -6.15 5.21 57.05
C SER A 87 -5.76 6.24 58.12
N TYR A 88 -5.41 5.75 59.30
CA TYR A 88 -4.90 6.59 60.39
C TYR A 88 -3.45 7.02 60.18
N GLY A 89 -2.70 6.37 59.30
CA GLY A 89 -1.31 6.71 59.00
C GLY A 89 -1.20 7.82 57.97
N SER A 90 -0.06 8.51 57.95
CA SER A 90 0.20 9.59 56.99
C SER A 90 0.33 9.11 55.54
N GLN A 91 0.66 7.83 55.32
CA GLN A 91 0.79 7.22 53.99
C GLN A 91 -0.56 6.82 53.35
N GLY A 92 -1.69 7.12 54.01
CA GLY A 92 -3.01 6.71 53.55
C GLY A 92 -3.08 5.20 53.39
N THR A 93 -3.65 4.76 52.28
CA THR A 93 -3.88 3.34 51.96
C THR A 93 -3.01 2.87 50.81
N SER A 94 -1.84 3.48 50.62
CA SER A 94 -1.00 3.26 49.43
C SER A 94 -0.69 1.79 49.19
N ARG A 95 -0.38 1.01 50.24
CA ARG A 95 -0.02 -0.40 50.10
C ARG A 95 -1.25 -1.30 50.02
N ALA A 96 -2.30 -0.99 50.78
CA ALA A 96 -3.57 -1.70 50.67
C ALA A 96 -4.19 -1.57 49.27
N GLN A 97 -4.12 -0.40 48.63
CA GLN A 97 -4.62 -0.23 47.26
C GLN A 97 -3.78 -0.97 46.23
N ILE A 98 -2.44 -0.98 46.35
CA ILE A 98 -1.58 -1.80 45.48
C ILE A 98 -1.93 -3.28 45.61
N ASN A 99 -2.08 -3.77 46.86
CA ASN A 99 -2.48 -5.15 47.12
C ASN A 99 -3.87 -5.46 46.53
N LEU A 100 -4.85 -4.56 46.68
CA LEU A 100 -6.19 -4.72 46.12
C LEU A 100 -6.16 -4.78 44.59
N LYS A 101 -5.40 -3.88 43.94
CA LYS A 101 -5.28 -3.84 42.47
C LYS A 101 -4.74 -5.16 41.91
N GLN A 102 -3.73 -5.74 42.56
CA GLN A 102 -3.21 -7.06 42.19
C GLN A 102 -4.26 -8.16 42.31
N ILE A 103 -5.13 -8.09 43.32
CA ILE A 103 -6.24 -9.05 43.50
C ILE A 103 -7.30 -8.87 42.42
N LEU A 104 -7.66 -7.62 42.09
CA LEU A 104 -8.68 -7.29 41.09
C LEU A 104 -8.25 -7.68 39.66
N ASP A 105 -6.96 -7.67 39.38
CA ASP A 105 -6.35 -8.09 38.12
C ASP A 105 -6.22 -9.63 38.00
N SER A 106 -6.46 -10.38 39.08
CA SER A 106 -6.27 -11.84 39.07
C SER A 106 -7.27 -12.58 38.17
N PRO A 107 -6.87 -13.71 37.55
CA PRO A 107 -7.78 -14.55 36.78
C PRO A 107 -8.97 -15.00 37.63
N GLY A 108 -10.19 -14.78 37.11
CA GLY A 108 -11.43 -15.05 37.82
C GLY A 108 -12.01 -13.83 38.56
N VAL A 109 -11.28 -12.71 38.65
CA VAL A 109 -11.85 -11.41 39.06
C VAL A 109 -11.92 -10.47 37.84
N ASN A 110 -10.80 -10.29 37.13
CA ASN A 110 -10.72 -9.60 35.83
C ASN A 110 -11.43 -8.22 35.79
N ALA A 111 -11.26 -7.40 36.83
CA ALA A 111 -11.86 -6.07 36.87
C ALA A 111 -11.08 -5.03 36.06
N LEU A 112 -11.78 -4.07 35.46
CA LEU A 112 -11.16 -2.91 34.80
C LEU A 112 -10.91 -1.83 35.85
N VAL A 113 -9.74 -1.80 36.47
CA VAL A 113 -9.43 -0.84 37.54
C VAL A 113 -8.92 0.48 36.96
N LEU A 114 -9.50 1.61 37.39
CA LEU A 114 -9.11 2.95 36.95
C LEU A 114 -7.60 3.22 37.18
N PRO A 115 -6.79 3.43 36.12
CA PRO A 115 -5.37 3.71 36.26
C PRO A 115 -5.10 5.17 36.67
N GLY A 116 -4.02 5.39 37.44
CA GLY A 116 -3.46 6.72 37.72
C GLY A 116 -4.25 7.64 38.67
N ASN A 117 -5.42 7.23 39.16
CA ASN A 117 -6.32 8.06 39.97
C ASN A 117 -6.53 7.47 41.37
N GLU A 118 -5.54 7.63 42.24
CA GLU A 118 -5.51 7.01 43.58
C GLU A 118 -5.91 7.99 44.67
N PHE A 119 -7.12 7.84 45.21
CA PHE A 119 -7.54 8.62 46.38
C PHE A 119 -7.09 7.95 47.68
N LEU A 120 -6.02 8.47 48.28
CA LEU A 120 -5.34 7.93 49.46
C LEU A 120 -5.43 8.89 50.66
N LEU A 121 -6.50 8.81 51.45
CA LEU A 121 -6.69 9.70 52.59
C LEU A 121 -5.86 9.26 53.81
N GLY A 122 -4.75 9.93 54.06
CA GLY A 122 -3.96 9.78 55.28
C GLY A 122 -4.53 10.54 56.48
N ASN A 123 -4.10 10.17 57.70
CA ASN A 123 -4.50 10.80 58.97
C ASN A 123 -6.02 11.05 59.09
N CYS A 124 -6.83 10.09 58.64
CA CYS A 124 -8.22 10.36 58.30
C CYS A 124 -9.09 10.84 59.48
N ARG A 125 -8.68 10.60 60.74
CA ARG A 125 -9.37 11.11 61.95
C ARG A 125 -9.52 12.63 61.95
N ASP A 126 -8.53 13.32 61.38
CA ASP A 126 -8.48 14.78 61.39
C ASP A 126 -9.14 15.40 60.15
N GLU A 127 -9.52 14.61 59.16
CA GLU A 127 -10.04 15.08 57.86
C GLU A 127 -11.58 15.18 57.80
N PHE A 128 -12.28 14.57 58.76
CA PHE A 128 -13.74 14.65 58.88
C PHE A 128 -14.18 15.65 59.97
N ASP A 129 -15.37 16.24 59.78
CA ASP A 129 -16.05 17.06 60.78
C ASP A 129 -16.94 16.22 61.72
N ALA A 130 -17.63 16.88 62.66
CA ALA A 130 -18.53 16.23 63.62
C ALA A 130 -19.75 15.54 62.97
N ASN A 131 -20.03 15.82 61.70
CA ASN A 131 -21.10 15.20 60.91
C ASN A 131 -20.56 14.14 59.93
N HIS A 132 -19.31 13.69 60.12
CA HIS A 132 -18.62 12.72 59.26
C HIS A 132 -18.48 13.18 57.80
N LYS A 133 -18.40 14.49 57.55
CA LYS A 133 -18.11 15.05 56.23
C LYS A 133 -16.64 15.44 56.11
N LEU A 134 -16.04 15.18 54.95
CA LEU A 134 -14.72 15.71 54.64
C LEU A 134 -14.76 17.24 54.72
N LYS A 135 -13.84 17.84 55.47
CA LYS A 135 -13.81 19.29 55.70
C LYS A 135 -12.75 20.03 54.89
N ASN A 136 -11.71 19.33 54.45
CA ASN A 136 -10.62 19.92 53.68
C ASN A 136 -11.03 20.10 52.20
N LYS A 137 -11.07 21.35 51.73
CA LYS A 137 -11.49 21.69 50.35
C LYS A 137 -10.56 21.11 49.28
N GLN A 138 -9.25 21.04 49.53
CA GLN A 138 -8.28 20.47 48.58
C GLN A 138 -8.48 18.96 48.46
N THR A 139 -8.65 18.27 49.59
CA THR A 139 -8.99 16.85 49.63
C THR A 139 -10.29 16.56 48.87
N ILE A 140 -11.32 17.40 49.05
CA ILE A 140 -12.57 17.26 48.29
C ILE A 140 -12.33 17.47 46.80
N ALA A 141 -11.60 18.51 46.39
CA ALA A 141 -11.33 18.78 44.98
C ALA A 141 -10.58 17.62 44.30
N PHE A 142 -9.59 17.03 44.98
CA PHE A 142 -8.88 15.87 44.46
C PHE A 142 -9.77 14.61 44.39
N LEU A 143 -10.62 14.38 45.40
CA LEU A 143 -11.63 13.32 45.33
C LEU A 143 -12.61 13.52 44.18
N THR A 144 -13.00 14.76 43.91
CA THR A 144 -13.86 15.14 42.78
C THR A 144 -13.18 14.83 41.46
N GLU A 145 -11.91 15.22 41.28
CA GLU A 145 -11.14 14.90 40.09
C GLU A 145 -11.02 13.38 39.86
N CYS A 146 -10.68 12.61 40.90
CA CYS A 146 -10.62 11.15 40.77
C CYS A 146 -11.99 10.54 40.43
N PHE A 147 -13.09 11.11 40.94
CA PHE A 147 -14.44 10.63 40.67
C PHE A 147 -14.91 10.98 39.25
N ASP A 148 -14.58 12.18 38.75
CA ASP A 148 -14.90 12.59 37.39
C ASP A 148 -14.14 11.75 36.36
N ASN A 149 -12.85 11.52 36.61
CA ASN A 149 -12.06 10.60 35.80
C ASN A 149 -12.61 9.16 35.85
N TYR A 150 -13.25 8.77 36.95
CA TYR A 150 -13.90 7.48 37.04
C TYR A 150 -15.19 7.39 36.21
N LEU A 151 -16.03 8.43 36.22
CA LEU A 151 -17.23 8.48 35.37
C LEU A 151 -16.85 8.44 33.89
N ASP A 152 -15.85 9.22 33.49
CA ASP A 152 -15.29 9.17 32.14
C ASP A 152 -14.75 7.78 31.77
N PHE A 153 -14.15 7.09 32.74
CA PHE A 153 -13.64 5.74 32.55
C PHE A 153 -14.76 4.71 32.42
N ILE A 154 -15.84 4.81 33.20
CA ILE A 154 -17.05 3.98 33.02
C ILE A 154 -17.59 4.15 31.61
N HIS A 155 -17.79 5.41 31.16
CA HIS A 155 -18.31 5.70 29.82
C HIS A 155 -17.44 5.13 28.69
N LYS A 156 -16.11 5.09 28.90
CA LYS A 156 -15.17 4.52 27.91
C LYS A 156 -15.10 3.00 27.93
N MET A 157 -15.36 2.38 29.08
CA MET A 157 -15.17 0.93 29.28
C MET A 157 -16.47 0.12 29.18
N VAL A 158 -17.63 0.75 29.37
CA VAL A 158 -18.95 0.12 29.24
C VAL A 158 -19.76 0.89 28.19
N PRO A 159 -19.73 0.47 26.91
CA PRO A 159 -20.30 1.23 25.80
C PRO A 159 -21.84 1.34 25.79
N ASP A 160 -22.55 0.58 26.64
CA ASP A 160 -24.02 0.39 26.59
C ASP A 160 -24.81 1.11 27.71
N LEU A 161 -24.23 2.10 28.39
CA LEU A 161 -25.00 2.97 29.30
C LEU A 161 -25.74 4.04 28.50
N THR A 162 -26.95 3.65 28.14
CA THR A 162 -28.06 4.35 27.47
C THR A 162 -27.89 5.84 27.17
N GLU A 163 -27.97 6.14 25.87
CA GLU A 163 -28.89 7.12 25.29
C GLU A 163 -29.76 7.86 26.31
N GLU A 164 -29.33 9.06 26.70
CA GLU A 164 -30.16 10.26 26.89
C GLU A 164 -29.31 11.37 27.52
N GLU A 165 -28.53 12.06 26.68
CA GLU A 165 -28.50 13.53 26.57
C GLU A 165 -27.40 13.95 25.55
N THR A 166 -27.81 13.98 24.27
CA THR A 166 -27.57 15.02 23.24
C THR A 166 -26.15 15.60 23.08
N ASP A 167 -25.53 15.67 21.89
CA ASP A 167 -26.08 15.74 20.54
C ASP A 167 -24.92 15.57 19.52
N MET A 168 -25.25 15.03 18.34
CA MET A 168 -24.39 14.60 17.22
C MET A 168 -23.77 13.20 17.34
N ASN A 169 -24.23 12.30 16.45
CA ASN A 169 -23.50 11.10 16.03
C ASN A 169 -22.07 11.54 15.62
N TYR A 170 -21.01 10.75 15.85
CA TYR A 170 -19.64 11.23 15.57
C TYR A 170 -19.48 11.69 14.11
N VAL A 171 -20.22 11.05 13.21
CA VAL A 171 -20.37 11.46 11.81
C VAL A 171 -20.90 12.90 11.66
N ASP A 172 -21.83 13.36 12.49
CA ASP A 172 -22.41 14.70 12.43
C ASP A 172 -21.46 15.77 12.99
N LYS A 173 -20.48 15.38 13.81
CA LYS A 173 -19.44 16.29 14.36
C LYS A 173 -18.39 16.69 13.32
N ILE A 174 -18.35 16.01 12.18
CA ILE A 174 -17.36 16.24 11.14
C ILE A 174 -17.92 17.23 10.13
N ALA A 175 -17.19 18.31 9.87
CA ALA A 175 -17.48 19.22 8.77
C ALA A 175 -17.15 18.53 7.44
N TRP A 176 -18.15 17.85 6.85
CA TRP A 176 -18.04 17.18 5.56
C TRP A 176 -18.10 18.18 4.42
N SER A 177 -17.15 18.07 3.49
CA SER A 177 -17.13 18.90 2.27
C SER A 177 -18.07 18.37 1.20
N THR A 178 -18.26 17.04 1.13
CA THR A 178 -19.22 16.35 0.26
C THR A 178 -19.34 14.87 0.67
N THR A 179 -20.28 14.14 0.09
CA THR A 179 -20.60 12.74 0.41
C THR A 179 -20.72 11.89 -0.86
N TYR A 180 -20.12 10.70 -0.82
CA TYR A 180 -20.22 9.65 -1.84
C TYR A 180 -20.66 8.33 -1.20
N ASP A 181 -21.10 7.39 -2.01
CA ASP A 181 -21.40 6.04 -1.51
C ASP A 181 -20.10 5.27 -1.27
N THR A 182 -19.14 5.36 -2.21
CA THR A 182 -17.83 4.70 -2.11
C THR A 182 -16.71 5.67 -2.44
N LEU A 183 -15.63 5.63 -1.65
CA LEU A 183 -14.36 6.30 -1.98
C LEU A 183 -13.33 5.28 -2.44
N VAL A 184 -12.64 5.58 -3.53
CA VAL A 184 -11.51 4.78 -4.02
C VAL A 184 -10.27 5.67 -4.03
N LEU A 185 -9.27 5.28 -3.25
CA LEU A 185 -8.06 6.07 -3.04
C LEU A 185 -6.93 5.49 -3.89
N GLY A 186 -6.46 6.26 -4.88
CA GLY A 186 -5.43 5.89 -5.87
C GLY A 186 -6.04 5.45 -7.20
N PHE A 187 -5.64 6.06 -8.31
CA PHE A 187 -6.14 5.76 -9.66
C PHE A 187 -5.11 4.96 -10.47
N GLY A 188 -4.68 3.83 -9.91
CA GLY A 188 -3.93 2.79 -10.61
C GLY A 188 -4.85 1.70 -11.18
N GLY A 189 -4.27 0.56 -11.56
CA GLY A 189 -5.06 -0.57 -12.09
C GLY A 189 -6.11 -1.11 -11.13
N ALA A 190 -5.76 -1.21 -9.84
CA ALA A 190 -6.69 -1.66 -8.80
C ALA A 190 -7.80 -0.65 -8.57
N GLY A 191 -7.47 0.64 -8.47
CA GLY A 191 -8.43 1.71 -8.22
C GLY A 191 -9.38 1.96 -9.37
N ALA A 192 -8.88 1.97 -10.62
CA ALA A 192 -9.73 2.05 -11.81
C ALA A 192 -10.74 0.89 -11.84
N THR A 193 -10.28 -0.31 -11.52
CA THR A 193 -11.13 -1.50 -11.47
C THR A 193 -12.15 -1.42 -10.34
N ALA A 194 -11.73 -1.03 -9.13
CA ALA A 194 -12.61 -0.90 -7.98
C ALA A 194 -13.69 0.16 -8.19
N ALA A 195 -13.32 1.34 -8.68
CA ALA A 195 -14.27 2.42 -8.96
C ALA A 195 -15.29 2.01 -10.01
N ARG A 196 -14.84 1.37 -11.09
CA ARG A 196 -15.72 0.86 -12.14
C ARG A 196 -16.71 -0.17 -11.62
N HIS A 197 -16.26 -1.19 -10.88
CA HIS A 197 -17.17 -2.23 -10.38
C HIS A 197 -18.07 -1.74 -9.22
N ALA A 198 -17.62 -0.76 -8.44
CA ALA A 198 -18.49 -0.09 -7.46
C ALA A 198 -19.62 0.69 -8.16
N ALA A 199 -19.30 1.44 -9.22
CA ALA A 199 -20.30 2.16 -10.02
C ALA A 199 -21.24 1.20 -10.77
N ASP A 200 -20.73 0.10 -11.34
CA ASP A 200 -21.55 -0.96 -11.95
C ASP A 200 -22.50 -1.62 -10.92
N SER A 201 -22.15 -1.55 -9.62
CA SER A 201 -23.00 -2.00 -8.50
C SER A 201 -23.96 -0.92 -7.99
N GLY A 202 -24.04 0.24 -8.65
CA GLY A 202 -24.98 1.32 -8.35
C GLY A 202 -24.48 2.40 -7.40
N ALA A 203 -23.22 2.37 -6.96
CA ALA A 203 -22.66 3.39 -6.07
C ALA A 203 -22.28 4.68 -6.83
N LYS A 204 -22.51 5.85 -6.23
CA LYS A 204 -21.84 7.09 -6.63
C LYS A 204 -20.43 7.10 -6.03
N VAL A 205 -19.41 7.13 -6.88
CA VAL A 205 -18.02 6.92 -6.51
C VAL A 205 -17.20 8.21 -6.65
N LEU A 206 -16.34 8.48 -5.68
CA LEU A 206 -15.21 9.38 -5.85
C LEU A 206 -13.92 8.56 -5.98
N LEU A 207 -13.23 8.73 -7.10
CA LEU A 207 -11.91 8.16 -7.35
C LEU A 207 -10.86 9.28 -7.28
N VAL A 208 -9.85 9.14 -6.42
CA VAL A 208 -8.81 10.16 -6.26
C VAL A 208 -7.42 9.64 -6.61
N ASP A 209 -6.55 10.51 -7.10
CA ASP A 209 -5.12 10.23 -7.29
C ASP A 209 -4.26 11.41 -6.82
N ALA A 210 -3.14 11.09 -6.17
CA ALA A 210 -2.15 12.09 -5.80
C ALA A 210 -1.39 12.64 -7.02
N ALA A 211 -1.33 11.87 -8.11
CA ALA A 211 -0.74 12.28 -9.36
C ALA A 211 -1.61 13.36 -10.06
N PRO A 212 -0.99 14.35 -10.71
CA PRO A 212 -1.70 15.28 -11.58
C PRO A 212 -2.14 14.60 -12.88
N ALA A 213 -2.95 15.31 -13.67
CA ALA A 213 -3.34 14.89 -15.02
C ALA A 213 -2.13 14.56 -15.89
N GLY A 214 -2.23 13.46 -16.62
CA GLY A 214 -1.13 12.91 -17.43
C GLY A 214 -0.15 12.05 -16.65
N HIS A 215 -0.26 12.00 -15.32
CA HIS A 215 0.57 11.18 -14.42
C HIS A 215 -0.21 10.09 -13.66
N GLU A 216 -1.54 10.05 -13.82
CA GLU A 216 -2.39 8.99 -13.24
C GLU A 216 -2.07 7.60 -13.82
N GLY A 217 -2.52 6.54 -13.16
CA GLY A 217 -2.31 5.16 -13.59
C GLY A 217 -1.26 4.38 -12.80
N GLY A 218 -0.58 5.03 -11.85
CA GLY A 218 0.37 4.40 -10.94
C GLY A 218 1.45 3.57 -11.67
N ASN A 219 1.85 2.44 -11.10
CA ASN A 219 2.74 1.49 -11.77
C ASN A 219 2.09 0.81 -13.00
N THR A 220 0.75 0.69 -13.03
CA THR A 220 0.02 0.00 -14.10
C THR A 220 0.26 0.59 -15.49
N ARG A 221 0.38 1.92 -15.62
CA ARG A 221 0.66 2.56 -16.91
C ARG A 221 2.03 2.24 -17.50
N TYR A 222 2.99 1.90 -16.64
CA TYR A 222 4.38 1.59 -17.03
C TYR A 222 4.60 0.10 -17.26
N ALA A 223 3.66 -0.73 -16.81
CA ALA A 223 3.75 -2.17 -16.93
C ALA A 223 3.70 -2.63 -18.40
N ALA A 224 4.26 -3.81 -18.65
CA ALA A 224 4.23 -4.45 -19.96
C ALA A 224 2.81 -4.72 -20.47
N GLN A 225 1.81 -4.76 -19.56
CA GLN A 225 0.42 -5.26 -19.69
C GLN A 225 0.22 -6.76 -19.47
N ILE A 226 1.27 -7.46 -19.05
CA ILE A 226 1.24 -8.90 -18.81
C ILE A 226 0.39 -9.20 -17.56
N LEU A 227 -0.59 -10.08 -17.73
CA LEU A 227 -1.44 -10.63 -16.68
C LEU A 227 -1.06 -12.09 -16.47
N ALA A 228 -0.60 -12.44 -15.27
CA ALA A 228 -0.39 -13.85 -14.93
C ALA A 228 -1.74 -14.59 -14.96
N SER A 229 -1.76 -15.78 -15.54
CA SER A 229 -2.96 -16.59 -15.75
C SER A 229 -2.61 -18.09 -15.64
N GLY A 230 -3.56 -18.95 -15.97
CA GLY A 230 -3.28 -20.36 -16.21
C GLY A 230 -4.51 -21.15 -16.60
N ASP A 231 -4.32 -22.44 -16.78
CA ASP A 231 -5.33 -23.32 -17.39
C ASP A 231 -6.00 -24.26 -16.39
N ASP A 232 -5.39 -24.48 -15.23
CA ASP A 232 -5.80 -25.50 -14.26
C ASP A 232 -5.68 -25.01 -12.81
N VAL A 233 -6.80 -25.01 -12.08
CA VAL A 233 -6.89 -24.49 -10.71
C VAL A 233 -6.03 -25.30 -9.73
N PRO A 234 -6.11 -26.64 -9.65
CA PRO A 234 -5.25 -27.43 -8.76
C PRO A 234 -3.75 -27.24 -9.01
N GLY A 235 -3.32 -27.24 -10.27
CA GLY A 235 -1.91 -27.04 -10.63
C GLY A 235 -1.42 -25.63 -10.32
N LEU A 236 -2.20 -24.59 -10.65
CA LEU A 236 -1.88 -23.22 -10.22
C LEU A 236 -1.83 -23.10 -8.70
N LYS A 237 -2.77 -23.73 -7.97
CA LYS A 237 -2.74 -23.76 -6.51
C LYS A 237 -1.45 -24.38 -5.97
N ALA A 238 -0.99 -25.49 -6.57
CA ALA A 238 0.27 -26.10 -6.21
C ALA A 238 1.46 -25.18 -6.48
N TYR A 239 1.46 -24.47 -7.61
CA TYR A 239 2.49 -23.50 -7.98
C TYR A 239 2.57 -22.34 -7.00
N TYR A 240 1.43 -21.72 -6.67
CA TYR A 240 1.39 -20.61 -5.72
C TYR A 240 1.74 -21.03 -4.30
N LYS A 241 1.36 -22.23 -3.86
CA LYS A 241 1.83 -22.79 -2.58
C LYS A 241 3.35 -22.98 -2.57
N ALA A 242 3.93 -23.48 -3.67
CA ALA A 242 5.37 -23.63 -3.80
C ALA A 242 6.12 -22.29 -3.83
N MET A 243 5.57 -21.27 -4.50
CA MET A 243 6.12 -19.91 -4.50
C MET A 243 6.01 -19.21 -3.14
N THR A 244 4.96 -19.51 -2.36
CA THR A 244 4.75 -18.93 -1.02
C THR A 244 5.70 -19.55 0.01
N ALA A 245 6.00 -20.84 -0.11
CA ALA A 245 6.88 -21.54 0.81
C ALA A 245 8.27 -20.86 0.89
N PRO A 246 8.89 -20.78 2.08
CA PRO A 246 8.50 -21.43 3.34
C PRO A 246 7.52 -20.62 4.21
N PHE A 247 6.97 -19.51 3.69
CA PHE A 247 5.99 -18.72 4.42
C PHE A 247 4.57 -19.29 4.28
N ASP A 248 3.64 -18.74 5.06
CA ASP A 248 2.24 -19.10 5.05
C ASP A 248 1.37 -17.97 4.50
N LEU A 249 0.39 -18.34 3.68
CA LEU A 249 -0.67 -17.46 3.21
C LEU A 249 -2.02 -18.17 3.42
N ASP A 250 -3.06 -17.39 3.73
CA ASP A 250 -4.42 -17.94 3.89
C ASP A 250 -4.81 -18.74 2.63
N GLU A 251 -5.18 -20.01 2.82
CA GLU A 251 -5.55 -20.89 1.72
C GLU A 251 -6.75 -20.35 0.93
N LYS A 252 -7.67 -19.64 1.59
CA LYS A 252 -8.79 -18.98 0.90
C LYS A 252 -8.32 -17.86 -0.02
N MET A 253 -7.25 -17.14 0.35
CA MET A 253 -6.63 -16.12 -0.51
C MET A 253 -6.01 -16.75 -1.76
N ILE A 254 -5.29 -17.85 -1.60
CA ILE A 254 -4.74 -18.60 -2.74
C ILE A 254 -5.88 -19.10 -3.63
N ASP A 255 -6.89 -19.73 -3.05
CA ASP A 255 -8.02 -20.33 -3.78
C ASP A 255 -8.79 -19.31 -4.61
N ILE A 256 -9.14 -18.15 -4.04
CA ILE A 256 -9.83 -17.11 -4.81
C ILE A 256 -8.94 -16.55 -5.91
N PHE A 257 -7.65 -16.36 -5.64
CA PHE A 257 -6.70 -15.79 -6.58
C PHE A 257 -6.53 -16.70 -7.81
N VAL A 258 -6.15 -17.96 -7.61
CA VAL A 258 -5.91 -18.88 -8.73
C VAL A 258 -7.20 -19.20 -9.49
N LYS A 259 -8.35 -19.28 -8.82
CA LYS A 259 -9.65 -19.48 -9.48
C LYS A 259 -9.98 -18.32 -10.42
N LYS A 260 -9.70 -17.08 -10.00
CA LYS A 260 -9.94 -15.89 -10.81
C LYS A 260 -8.91 -15.72 -11.92
N MET A 261 -7.66 -16.15 -11.71
CA MET A 261 -6.65 -16.20 -12.77
C MET A 261 -7.08 -17.10 -13.93
N VAL A 262 -7.56 -18.31 -13.64
CA VAL A 262 -8.05 -19.23 -14.69
C VAL A 262 -9.25 -18.66 -15.45
N ASP A 263 -10.08 -17.84 -14.78
CA ASP A 263 -11.24 -17.18 -15.38
C ASP A 263 -10.90 -15.87 -16.12
N PHE A 264 -9.63 -15.45 -16.16
CA PHE A 264 -9.26 -14.17 -16.79
C PHE A 264 -9.70 -14.00 -18.23
N PRO A 265 -9.66 -15.02 -19.11
CA PRO A 265 -10.15 -14.85 -20.46
C PRO A 265 -11.61 -14.38 -20.51
N ASN A 266 -12.46 -14.92 -19.64
CA ASN A 266 -13.85 -14.48 -19.51
C ASN A 266 -13.94 -13.10 -18.88
N TYR A 267 -13.12 -12.80 -17.88
CA TYR A 267 -13.05 -11.47 -17.27
C TYR A 267 -12.75 -10.39 -18.32
N LEU A 268 -11.70 -10.58 -19.12
CA LEU A 268 -11.26 -9.62 -20.13
C LEU A 268 -12.32 -9.44 -21.22
N GLN A 269 -12.98 -10.52 -21.62
CA GLN A 269 -14.06 -10.45 -22.60
C GLN A 269 -15.31 -9.75 -22.05
N ASN A 270 -15.76 -10.11 -20.84
CA ASN A 270 -17.03 -9.63 -20.28
C ASN A 270 -16.95 -8.21 -19.74
N TYR A 271 -15.79 -7.81 -19.22
CA TYR A 271 -15.64 -6.52 -18.57
C TYR A 271 -14.82 -5.54 -19.41
N LEU A 272 -13.82 -5.99 -20.18
CA LEU A 272 -12.97 -5.08 -20.96
C LEU A 272 -13.29 -5.07 -22.45
N ASP A 273 -14.22 -5.91 -22.92
CA ASP A 273 -14.52 -6.12 -24.35
C ASP A 273 -13.29 -6.55 -25.16
N VAL A 274 -12.39 -7.30 -24.51
CA VAL A 274 -11.11 -7.72 -25.07
C VAL A 274 -11.08 -9.23 -25.24
N LYS A 275 -10.71 -9.66 -26.44
CA LYS A 275 -10.23 -11.03 -26.66
C LYS A 275 -8.75 -11.08 -26.25
N PRO A 276 -8.38 -11.81 -25.19
CA PRO A 276 -6.99 -11.86 -24.74
C PRO A 276 -6.08 -12.56 -25.74
N TYR A 277 -4.82 -12.14 -25.75
CA TYR A 277 -3.73 -12.88 -26.39
C TYR A 277 -3.00 -13.70 -25.32
N SER A 278 -3.09 -15.03 -25.45
CA SER A 278 -2.39 -15.99 -24.57
C SER A 278 -0.99 -16.29 -25.11
N PHE A 279 0.01 -16.19 -24.24
CA PHE A 279 1.40 -16.48 -24.56
C PHE A 279 1.61 -17.97 -24.85
N LYS A 280 0.91 -18.85 -24.13
CA LYS A 280 0.99 -20.30 -24.29
C LYS A 280 0.23 -20.82 -25.51
N HIS A 281 -0.96 -20.27 -25.79
CA HIS A 281 -1.89 -20.86 -26.75
C HIS A 281 -1.97 -20.14 -28.11
N SER A 282 -1.51 -18.90 -28.23
CA SER A 282 -1.76 -18.09 -29.45
C SER A 282 -0.64 -18.12 -30.50
N GLY A 283 0.57 -18.54 -30.14
CA GLY A 283 1.77 -18.54 -31.01
C GLY A 283 2.18 -17.15 -31.52
N GLY A 284 3.42 -16.98 -32.00
CA GLY A 284 3.90 -15.72 -32.61
C GLY A 284 5.17 -15.16 -31.98
N GLN A 285 5.47 -13.88 -32.23
CA GLN A 285 6.72 -13.26 -31.77
C GLN A 285 6.81 -13.22 -30.23
N LEU A 286 5.69 -12.94 -29.54
CA LEU A 286 5.63 -12.97 -28.08
C LEU A 286 5.72 -14.40 -27.51
N SER A 287 5.34 -15.45 -28.27
CA SER A 287 5.49 -16.83 -27.79
C SER A 287 6.96 -17.29 -27.71
N ALA A 288 7.89 -16.61 -28.40
CA ALA A 288 9.33 -16.85 -28.26
C ALA A 288 9.91 -16.20 -26.99
N PHE A 289 9.34 -15.06 -26.57
CA PHE A 289 9.61 -14.39 -25.29
C PHE A 289 8.89 -15.07 -24.11
N ALA A 290 7.99 -16.02 -24.39
CA ALA A 290 7.02 -16.49 -23.42
C ALA A 290 7.53 -17.47 -22.38
N LYS A 291 8.63 -18.19 -22.62
CA LYS A 291 8.96 -19.33 -21.76
C LYS A 291 9.26 -18.94 -20.31
N SER A 292 10.06 -17.89 -20.10
CA SER A 292 10.39 -17.37 -18.76
C SER A 292 9.32 -16.45 -18.17
N VAL A 293 8.49 -15.85 -19.03
CA VAL A 293 7.35 -15.04 -18.60
C VAL A 293 6.17 -15.89 -18.17
N ILE A 294 5.92 -17.03 -18.82
CA ILE A 294 4.82 -17.95 -18.47
C ILE A 294 5.09 -18.59 -17.11
N SER A 295 6.28 -19.16 -16.94
CA SER A 295 6.70 -19.76 -15.67
C SER A 295 8.10 -19.30 -15.32
N GLU A 296 8.17 -18.41 -14.33
CA GLU A 296 9.43 -17.83 -13.89
C GLU A 296 10.25 -18.82 -13.05
N PHE A 297 9.56 -19.77 -12.41
CA PHE A 297 10.14 -20.85 -11.61
C PHE A 297 9.67 -22.22 -12.12
N PRO A 298 10.14 -22.65 -13.31
CA PRO A 298 9.66 -23.87 -13.97
C PRO A 298 9.97 -25.16 -13.18
N GLU A 299 10.89 -25.10 -12.22
CA GLU A 299 11.23 -26.21 -11.34
C GLU A 299 10.20 -26.48 -10.23
N LEU A 300 9.26 -25.56 -9.97
CA LEU A 300 8.27 -25.70 -8.91
C LEU A 300 7.08 -26.56 -9.34
N ALA A 301 6.49 -27.27 -8.37
CA ALA A 301 5.31 -28.09 -8.62
C ALA A 301 4.15 -27.25 -9.16
N GLY A 302 3.53 -27.69 -10.26
CA GLY A 302 2.39 -26.98 -10.89
C GLY A 302 2.78 -25.89 -11.89
N ALA A 303 4.07 -25.67 -12.14
CA ALA A 303 4.57 -24.68 -13.12
C ALA A 303 3.93 -24.82 -14.51
N ASP A 304 3.69 -26.04 -14.99
CA ASP A 304 3.09 -26.31 -16.30
C ASP A 304 1.65 -25.77 -16.45
N SER A 305 0.97 -25.44 -15.34
CA SER A 305 -0.39 -24.89 -15.34
C SER A 305 -0.44 -23.37 -15.55
N THR A 306 0.70 -22.70 -15.53
CA THR A 306 0.81 -21.25 -15.72
C THR A 306 0.61 -20.83 -17.19
N ASP A 307 0.15 -19.59 -17.38
CA ASP A 307 0.10 -18.86 -18.66
C ASP A 307 0.26 -17.35 -18.37
N ALA A 308 0.47 -16.57 -19.43
CA ALA A 308 0.49 -15.12 -19.39
C ALA A 308 -0.43 -14.55 -20.48
N LEU A 309 -1.27 -13.58 -20.11
CA LEU A 309 -2.21 -12.92 -21.01
C LEU A 309 -1.83 -11.46 -21.24
N THR A 310 -2.19 -10.96 -22.41
CA THR A 310 -2.15 -9.54 -22.76
C THR A 310 -3.45 -9.15 -23.44
N VAL A 311 -3.77 -7.85 -23.48
CA VAL A 311 -5.04 -7.38 -24.08
C VAL A 311 -4.97 -7.27 -25.61
N HIS A 312 -3.77 -7.39 -26.19
CA HIS A 312 -3.53 -7.57 -27.62
C HIS A 312 -2.14 -8.20 -27.83
N ASN A 313 -1.75 -8.51 -29.07
CA ASN A 313 -0.42 -9.05 -29.38
C ASN A 313 0.67 -7.97 -29.35
N GLY A 314 0.95 -7.44 -28.15
CA GLY A 314 1.99 -6.45 -27.89
C GLY A 314 2.20 -6.17 -26.40
N ILE A 315 3.29 -5.47 -26.09
CA ILE A 315 3.70 -5.10 -24.72
C ILE A 315 4.27 -3.67 -24.68
N PHE A 316 4.36 -3.06 -23.49
CA PHE A 316 4.96 -1.73 -23.24
C PHE A 316 4.33 -0.55 -24.00
N ASP A 317 3.02 -0.60 -24.24
CA ASP A 317 2.27 0.47 -24.90
C ASP A 317 1.10 1.03 -24.05
N ALA A 318 1.06 0.62 -22.78
CA ALA A 318 0.03 0.97 -21.80
C ALA A 318 -1.40 0.59 -22.23
N ALA A 319 -1.59 -0.37 -23.14
CA ALA A 319 -2.92 -0.70 -23.66
C ALA A 319 -3.92 -1.13 -22.57
N LEU A 320 -3.51 -1.98 -21.63
CA LEU A 320 -4.38 -2.37 -20.50
C LEU A 320 -4.80 -1.16 -19.67
N TRP A 321 -3.85 -0.26 -19.34
CA TRP A 321 -4.14 0.97 -18.60
C TRP A 321 -5.16 1.85 -19.34
N LYS A 322 -4.98 2.07 -20.63
CA LYS A 322 -5.89 2.87 -21.45
C LYS A 322 -7.30 2.31 -21.44
N ILE A 323 -7.43 0.99 -21.57
CA ILE A 323 -8.74 0.31 -21.57
C ILE A 323 -9.43 0.48 -20.22
N ILE A 324 -8.76 0.19 -19.10
CA ILE A 324 -9.39 0.32 -17.77
C ILE A 324 -9.67 1.77 -17.38
N ARG A 325 -8.81 2.71 -17.80
CA ARG A 325 -9.07 4.16 -17.67
C ARG A 325 -10.32 4.55 -18.45
N GLN A 326 -10.46 4.08 -19.69
CA GLN A 326 -11.66 4.34 -20.49
C GLN A 326 -12.92 3.78 -19.83
N LYS A 327 -12.85 2.59 -19.22
CA LYS A 327 -14.00 2.05 -18.47
C LYS A 327 -14.40 2.91 -17.27
N VAL A 328 -13.51 3.70 -16.68
CA VAL A 328 -13.87 4.72 -15.69
C VAL A 328 -14.56 5.91 -16.36
N LEU A 329 -14.03 6.40 -17.47
CA LEU A 329 -14.59 7.54 -18.22
C LEU A 329 -15.98 7.25 -18.80
N ASP A 330 -16.23 6.03 -19.27
CA ASP A 330 -17.55 5.57 -19.74
C ASP A 330 -18.64 5.65 -18.64
N ARG A 331 -18.23 5.90 -17.38
CA ARG A 331 -19.09 6.00 -16.20
C ARG A 331 -18.97 7.38 -15.54
N SER A 332 -18.67 8.43 -16.29
CA SER A 332 -18.51 9.79 -15.78
C SER A 332 -19.71 10.31 -14.97
N ASP A 333 -20.92 9.79 -15.23
CA ASP A 333 -22.13 10.14 -14.47
C ASP A 333 -22.10 9.57 -13.04
N SER A 334 -21.45 8.42 -12.85
CA SER A 334 -21.38 7.69 -11.58
C SER A 334 -20.01 7.75 -10.89
N ILE A 335 -18.96 8.16 -11.60
CA ILE A 335 -17.61 8.27 -11.06
C ILE A 335 -17.07 9.68 -11.27
N ASP A 336 -16.83 10.38 -10.17
CA ASP A 336 -16.07 11.63 -10.19
C ASP A 336 -14.58 11.31 -9.98
N VAL A 337 -13.70 11.94 -10.77
CA VAL A 337 -12.25 11.73 -10.69
C VAL A 337 -11.56 13.00 -10.23
N TRP A 338 -10.80 12.90 -9.15
CA TRP A 338 -10.01 13.98 -8.59
C TRP A 338 -8.52 13.67 -8.67
N LEU A 339 -7.78 14.44 -9.46
CA LEU A 339 -6.33 14.39 -9.59
C LEU A 339 -5.66 15.44 -8.72
N ASN A 340 -4.34 15.36 -8.54
CA ASN A 340 -3.60 16.20 -7.59
C ASN A 340 -4.26 16.22 -6.19
N SER A 341 -4.77 15.06 -5.78
CA SER A 341 -5.66 14.86 -4.64
C SER A 341 -5.15 13.70 -3.80
N ARG A 342 -4.27 14.01 -2.86
CA ARG A 342 -3.61 13.04 -2.00
C ARG A 342 -4.50 12.72 -0.80
N ALA A 343 -4.84 11.44 -0.63
CA ALA A 343 -5.49 10.97 0.59
C ALA A 343 -4.51 11.04 1.77
N MET A 344 -4.92 11.72 2.84
CA MET A 344 -4.08 12.00 4.01
C MET A 344 -4.43 11.10 5.18
N HIS A 345 -5.70 11.01 5.56
CA HIS A 345 -6.14 10.24 6.73
C HIS A 345 -7.45 9.51 6.45
N LEU A 346 -7.64 8.35 7.07
CA LEU A 346 -8.97 7.74 7.17
C LEU A 346 -9.72 8.38 8.33
N ILE A 347 -11.02 8.58 8.15
CA ILE A 347 -11.89 9.12 9.20
C ILE A 347 -12.65 7.94 9.79
N GLN A 348 -12.23 7.49 10.98
CA GLN A 348 -12.80 6.34 11.68
C GLN A 348 -13.65 6.79 12.87
N ASP A 349 -14.80 6.15 13.07
CA ASP A 349 -15.58 6.29 14.29
C ASP A 349 -14.80 5.74 15.50
N PRO A 350 -14.58 6.53 16.57
CA PRO A 350 -13.75 6.11 17.68
C PRO A 350 -14.33 4.95 18.48
N ILE A 351 -15.65 4.73 18.43
CA ILE A 351 -16.37 3.70 19.19
C ILE A 351 -16.58 2.46 18.30
N SER A 352 -17.32 2.61 17.20
CA SER A 352 -17.71 1.49 16.33
C SER A 352 -16.57 1.00 15.44
N LYS A 353 -15.50 1.80 15.30
CA LYS A 353 -14.35 1.55 14.40
C LYS A 353 -14.70 1.52 12.92
N VAL A 354 -15.93 1.90 12.55
CA VAL A 354 -16.36 2.03 11.16
C VAL A 354 -15.58 3.14 10.46
N ILE A 355 -15.11 2.88 9.25
CA ILE A 355 -14.54 3.92 8.39
C ILE A 355 -15.69 4.72 7.76
N LEU A 356 -15.75 6.01 8.08
CA LEU A 356 -16.79 6.95 7.65
C LEU A 356 -16.40 7.75 6.41
N GLY A 357 -15.11 7.75 6.03
CA GLY A 357 -14.60 8.56 4.94
C GLY A 357 -13.09 8.75 4.98
N ALA A 358 -12.62 9.76 4.26
CA ALA A 358 -11.21 10.12 4.21
C ALA A 358 -11.01 11.64 4.15
N GLN A 359 -9.88 12.09 4.69
CA GLN A 359 -9.38 13.43 4.51
C GLN A 359 -8.45 13.49 3.29
N ILE A 360 -8.68 14.42 2.37
CA ILE A 360 -7.98 14.54 1.10
C ILE A 360 -7.40 15.95 0.97
N ASP A 361 -6.10 16.05 0.72
CA ASP A 361 -5.46 17.30 0.30
C ASP A 361 -5.52 17.41 -1.22
N ARG A 362 -6.26 18.40 -1.71
CA ARG A 362 -6.42 18.70 -3.13
C ARG A 362 -6.01 20.14 -3.39
N ASN A 363 -4.99 20.32 -4.22
CA ASN A 363 -4.42 21.63 -4.57
C ASN A 363 -4.00 22.46 -3.33
N GLY A 364 -3.47 21.81 -2.28
CA GLY A 364 -3.02 22.46 -1.05
C GLY A 364 -4.14 22.83 -0.07
N LYS A 365 -5.36 22.35 -0.31
CA LYS A 365 -6.51 22.52 0.58
C LYS A 365 -7.05 21.16 1.00
N THR A 366 -7.32 21.04 2.29
CA THR A 366 -7.83 19.83 2.92
C THR A 366 -9.35 19.76 2.88
N TYR A 367 -9.88 18.59 2.53
CA TYR A 367 -11.31 18.28 2.47
C TYR A 367 -11.61 16.99 3.22
N ASN A 368 -12.71 16.96 3.99
CA ASN A 368 -13.22 15.74 4.58
C ASN A 368 -14.33 15.20 3.69
N ILE A 369 -14.14 14.01 3.13
CA ILE A 369 -15.09 13.37 2.22
C ILE A 369 -15.73 12.17 2.89
N ARG A 370 -17.06 12.15 2.95
CA ARG A 370 -17.82 11.05 3.55
C ARG A 370 -17.99 9.91 2.55
N ALA A 371 -17.87 8.67 3.05
CA ALA A 371 -18.22 7.44 2.35
C ALA A 371 -19.39 6.78 3.10
N LYS A 372 -20.52 6.54 2.43
CA LYS A 372 -21.66 5.86 3.10
C LYS A 372 -21.41 4.36 3.28
N ASN A 373 -20.82 3.70 2.28
CA ASN A 373 -20.77 2.25 2.20
C ASN A 373 -19.36 1.69 2.42
N GLY A 374 -18.33 2.40 1.94
CA GLY A 374 -16.95 1.97 2.17
C GLY A 374 -15.85 2.78 1.48
N VAL A 375 -14.63 2.55 1.95
CA VAL A 375 -13.40 3.12 1.40
C VAL A 375 -12.50 1.99 0.89
N VAL A 376 -11.98 2.15 -0.32
CA VAL A 376 -11.04 1.20 -0.94
C VAL A 376 -9.65 1.83 -1.04
N LEU A 377 -8.66 1.22 -0.39
CA LEU A 377 -7.25 1.60 -0.47
C LEU A 377 -6.58 0.93 -1.68
N THR A 378 -6.18 1.73 -2.67
CA THR A 378 -5.47 1.30 -3.89
C THR A 378 -4.31 2.23 -4.24
N VAL A 379 -3.66 2.80 -3.22
CA VAL A 379 -2.66 3.88 -3.31
C VAL A 379 -1.22 3.39 -3.54
N GLY A 380 -1.05 2.19 -4.10
CA GLY A 380 0.26 1.62 -4.38
C GLY A 380 1.12 1.34 -3.14
N GLY A 381 2.38 0.99 -3.40
CA GLY A 381 3.36 0.62 -2.38
C GLY A 381 4.11 1.81 -1.76
N PHE A 382 5.34 1.54 -1.35
CA PHE A 382 6.23 2.52 -0.71
C PHE A 382 7.55 2.71 -1.46
N GLU A 383 7.52 2.52 -2.77
CA GLU A 383 8.69 2.55 -3.65
C GLU A 383 9.44 3.89 -3.64
N ASN A 384 8.77 4.98 -3.25
CA ASN A 384 9.35 6.32 -3.17
C ASN A 384 9.47 6.85 -1.74
N ASN A 385 9.36 5.97 -0.73
CA ASN A 385 9.51 6.35 0.67
C ASN A 385 10.84 5.82 1.23
N LYS A 386 11.83 6.71 1.34
CA LYS A 386 13.18 6.35 1.79
C LYS A 386 13.19 5.75 3.20
N GLU A 387 12.38 6.28 4.12
CA GLU A 387 12.31 5.79 5.50
C GLU A 387 11.74 4.36 5.52
N GLN A 388 10.64 4.12 4.81
CA GLN A 388 10.04 2.78 4.76
C GLN A 388 10.91 1.76 4.02
N ILE A 389 11.65 2.17 2.99
CA ILE A 389 12.66 1.32 2.33
C ILE A 389 13.75 0.89 3.34
N GLN A 390 14.21 1.82 4.18
CA GLN A 390 15.21 1.52 5.20
C GLN A 390 14.65 0.63 6.31
N ASP A 391 13.48 0.98 6.84
CA ASP A 391 12.90 0.31 8.00
C ASP A 391 12.35 -1.08 7.67
N TYR A 392 11.77 -1.27 6.48
CA TYR A 392 11.11 -2.51 6.11
C TYR A 392 11.94 -3.41 5.19
N LEU A 393 12.67 -2.84 4.21
CA LEU A 393 13.48 -3.63 3.28
C LEU A 393 14.94 -3.76 3.75
N GLY A 394 15.38 -2.89 4.68
CA GLY A 394 16.77 -2.87 5.12
C GLY A 394 17.74 -2.35 4.06
N GLU A 395 17.23 -1.59 3.09
CA GLU A 395 17.99 -1.03 1.97
C GLU A 395 18.17 0.48 2.13
N THR A 396 19.29 1.02 1.67
CA THR A 396 19.54 2.47 1.82
C THR A 396 18.86 3.30 0.73
N LYS A 397 18.72 2.70 -0.47
CA LYS A 397 18.19 3.32 -1.68
C LYS A 397 17.87 2.23 -2.71
N LEU A 398 16.74 2.39 -3.37
CA LEU A 398 16.34 1.64 -4.56
C LEU A 398 15.78 2.63 -5.58
N SER A 399 15.99 2.38 -6.87
CA SER A 399 15.50 3.28 -7.93
C SER A 399 14.18 2.73 -8.51
N PRO A 400 13.05 3.45 -8.34
CA PRO A 400 11.76 2.98 -8.83
C PRO A 400 11.74 2.94 -10.35
N LEU A 401 11.02 1.98 -10.94
CA LEU A 401 10.83 1.87 -12.40
C LEU A 401 9.51 2.49 -12.87
N GLY A 402 8.50 2.51 -12.00
CA GLY A 402 7.17 2.99 -12.31
C GLY A 402 6.91 4.41 -11.81
N THR A 403 5.81 4.59 -11.08
CA THR A 403 5.36 5.90 -10.62
C THR A 403 6.22 6.46 -9.49
N LEU A 404 6.34 7.79 -9.42
CA LEU A 404 7.00 8.51 -8.31
C LEU A 404 6.00 8.91 -7.19
N TYR A 405 4.73 8.54 -7.34
CA TYR A 405 3.65 8.94 -6.44
C TYR A 405 3.33 7.89 -5.36
N ASN A 406 3.89 6.69 -5.44
CA ASN A 406 3.75 5.68 -4.39
C ASN A 406 4.70 5.98 -3.23
N ARG A 407 4.18 6.56 -2.15
CA ARG A 407 4.95 7.06 -1.01
C ARG A 407 4.63 6.35 0.31
N GLY A 408 3.94 5.21 0.26
CA GLY A 408 3.53 4.46 1.45
C GLY A 408 2.36 5.08 2.23
N ASP A 409 1.58 5.95 1.59
CA ASP A 409 0.45 6.64 2.23
C ASP A 409 -0.61 5.66 2.73
N GLY A 410 -0.86 4.59 1.98
CA GLY A 410 -1.81 3.53 2.36
C GLY A 410 -1.40 2.75 3.60
N ILE A 411 -0.09 2.53 3.78
CA ILE A 411 0.46 1.86 4.97
C ILE A 411 0.21 2.71 6.21
N ARG A 412 0.53 4.01 6.12
CA ARG A 412 0.31 4.95 7.23
C ARG A 412 -1.19 5.05 7.57
N MET A 413 -2.04 5.30 6.57
CA MET A 413 -3.49 5.40 6.79
C MET A 413 -4.08 4.12 7.38
N ALA A 414 -3.64 2.94 6.95
CA ALA A 414 -4.12 1.68 7.51
C ALA A 414 -3.61 1.45 8.94
N ALA A 415 -2.37 1.80 9.24
CA ALA A 415 -1.81 1.71 10.59
C ALA A 415 -2.54 2.64 11.57
N GLU A 416 -2.90 3.86 11.14
CA GLU A 416 -3.68 4.83 11.94
C GLU A 416 -5.01 4.26 12.45
N VAL A 417 -5.64 3.36 11.69
CA VAL A 417 -6.94 2.73 12.04
C VAL A 417 -6.80 1.31 12.59
N GLY A 418 -5.58 0.91 12.98
CA GLY A 418 -5.31 -0.36 13.64
C GLY A 418 -5.30 -1.58 12.71
N ALA A 419 -4.94 -1.42 11.44
CA ALA A 419 -4.74 -2.55 10.53
C ALA A 419 -3.45 -3.34 10.83
N LYS A 420 -3.48 -4.66 10.63
CA LYS A 420 -2.26 -5.49 10.56
C LYS A 420 -1.53 -5.18 9.28
N LEU A 421 -0.20 -5.15 9.33
CA LEU A 421 0.66 -5.14 8.15
C LEU A 421 1.22 -6.53 7.88
N TRP A 422 1.48 -6.85 6.61
CA TRP A 422 2.12 -8.09 6.18
C TRP A 422 3.09 -7.84 5.02
N HIS A 423 3.99 -8.80 4.80
CA HIS A 423 4.90 -8.87 3.64
C HIS A 423 5.80 -7.64 3.45
N MET A 424 6.03 -6.87 4.53
CA MET A 424 6.73 -5.59 4.48
C MET A 424 8.16 -5.68 3.94
N HIS A 425 8.81 -6.83 4.08
CA HIS A 425 10.17 -7.08 3.61
C HIS A 425 10.24 -7.53 2.14
N ASN A 426 9.10 -7.82 1.50
CA ASN A 426 9.08 -8.38 0.16
C ASN A 426 8.88 -7.30 -0.90
N TYR A 427 9.73 -7.33 -1.93
CA TYR A 427 9.71 -6.40 -3.05
C TYR A 427 10.29 -7.08 -4.29
N GLU A 428 9.90 -6.59 -5.46
CA GLU A 428 10.37 -7.10 -6.73
C GLU A 428 11.30 -6.10 -7.39
N ALA A 429 12.38 -6.59 -7.98
CA ALA A 429 13.21 -5.80 -8.87
C ALA A 429 13.02 -6.27 -10.31
N VAL A 430 13.43 -5.48 -11.30
CA VAL A 430 13.50 -5.96 -12.68
C VAL A 430 14.44 -5.06 -13.47
N GLY A 431 15.08 -5.61 -14.50
CA GLY A 431 16.10 -4.91 -15.27
C GLY A 431 17.11 -5.91 -15.80
N PHE A 432 18.24 -5.41 -16.30
CA PHE A 432 19.34 -6.29 -16.64
C PHE A 432 20.02 -6.79 -15.36
N LEU A 433 20.68 -7.95 -15.44
CA LEU A 433 21.53 -8.46 -14.35
C LEU A 433 20.85 -8.45 -12.97
N HIS A 434 19.68 -9.08 -12.87
CA HIS A 434 18.94 -9.29 -11.61
C HIS A 434 18.45 -8.02 -10.93
N GLY A 435 17.82 -7.13 -11.70
CA GLY A 435 17.23 -5.92 -11.14
C GLY A 435 18.19 -4.74 -11.03
N LEU A 436 19.13 -4.63 -11.97
CA LEU A 436 20.01 -3.47 -12.12
C LEU A 436 19.55 -2.58 -13.27
N ALA A 437 19.88 -1.30 -13.14
CA ALA A 437 19.80 -0.30 -14.21
C ALA A 437 21.04 0.59 -14.15
N PHE A 438 21.31 1.33 -15.22
CA PHE A 438 22.31 2.39 -15.17
C PHE A 438 21.89 3.45 -14.15
N LYS A 439 22.88 3.98 -13.41
CA LYS A 439 22.66 4.94 -12.33
C LYS A 439 21.95 6.18 -12.86
N VAL A 440 20.89 6.57 -12.16
CA VAL A 440 20.14 7.81 -12.37
C VAL A 440 20.29 8.76 -11.17
N PRO A 441 20.09 10.07 -11.35
CA PRO A 441 20.02 11.01 -10.23
C PRO A 441 18.93 10.63 -9.22
N ASP A 442 19.12 11.03 -7.96
CA ASP A 442 18.13 10.82 -6.90
C ASP A 442 16.77 11.45 -7.25
N GLY A 443 15.68 10.76 -6.91
CA GLY A 443 14.32 11.21 -7.20
C GLY A 443 13.90 11.05 -8.67
N LYS A 444 14.74 10.42 -9.51
CA LYS A 444 14.37 10.02 -10.87
C LYS A 444 14.12 8.51 -10.93
N ARG A 445 13.19 8.11 -11.77
CA ARG A 445 12.96 6.69 -12.07
C ARG A 445 14.13 6.11 -12.86
N ALA A 446 14.46 4.85 -12.59
CA ALA A 446 15.33 4.07 -13.44
C ALA A 446 14.62 3.76 -14.77
N ARG A 447 15.40 3.49 -15.83
CA ARG A 447 14.84 3.02 -17.11
C ARG A 447 14.91 1.51 -17.16
N LEU A 448 13.76 0.90 -17.43
CA LEU A 448 13.67 -0.53 -17.65
C LEU A 448 14.25 -0.90 -19.02
N ILE A 449 15.24 -1.79 -19.03
CA ILE A 449 15.79 -2.40 -20.25
C ILE A 449 15.41 -3.88 -20.20
N LEU A 450 14.44 -4.27 -21.02
CA LEU A 450 13.97 -5.66 -21.15
C LEU A 450 14.26 -6.28 -22.51
N ASP A 451 14.49 -5.46 -23.54
CA ASP A 451 15.06 -5.96 -24.77
C ASP A 451 16.40 -6.59 -24.42
N TYR A 452 16.50 -7.90 -24.69
CA TYR A 452 17.71 -8.64 -24.42
C TYR A 452 18.86 -7.90 -25.09
N TRP A 453 19.78 -7.38 -24.28
CA TRP A 453 21.01 -6.75 -24.73
C TRP A 453 22.14 -7.76 -24.51
N PRO A 454 22.34 -8.74 -25.43
CA PRO A 454 23.23 -9.88 -25.23
C PRO A 454 24.65 -9.50 -24.83
N ASP A 455 25.10 -8.34 -25.27
CA ASP A 455 26.44 -7.81 -25.01
C ASP A 455 26.66 -7.44 -23.52
N LEU A 456 25.60 -7.37 -22.70
CA LEU A 456 25.73 -7.20 -21.25
C LEU A 456 25.88 -8.53 -20.49
N TYR A 457 25.62 -9.66 -21.15
CA TYR A 457 25.60 -11.01 -20.54
C TYR A 457 26.75 -11.89 -21.04
N THR A 458 27.49 -11.43 -22.06
CA THR A 458 28.54 -12.22 -22.73
C THR A 458 29.82 -11.42 -22.94
N GLY A 459 30.96 -12.11 -22.95
CA GLY A 459 32.26 -11.54 -23.25
C GLY A 459 33.09 -11.18 -22.02
N SER A 460 33.93 -10.14 -22.12
CA SER A 460 34.78 -9.64 -21.03
C SER A 460 34.04 -8.56 -20.26
N ILE A 461 33.00 -9.01 -19.56
CA ILE A 461 32.12 -8.19 -18.76
C ILE A 461 31.79 -8.86 -17.45
N LEU A 462 31.86 -8.12 -16.35
CA LEU A 462 31.49 -8.61 -15.02
C LEU A 462 30.87 -7.49 -14.18
N THR A 463 30.11 -7.86 -13.15
CA THR A 463 29.51 -6.91 -12.20
C THR A 463 30.22 -7.00 -10.86
N ILE A 464 30.58 -5.86 -10.28
CA ILE A 464 31.21 -5.79 -8.95
C ILE A 464 30.32 -5.09 -7.92
N ALA A 465 30.45 -5.49 -6.66
CA ALA A 465 29.87 -4.84 -5.50
C ALA A 465 30.82 -3.78 -4.89
N ASP A 466 30.47 -3.27 -3.71
CA ASP A 466 31.20 -2.20 -3.01
C ASP A 466 32.64 -2.55 -2.63
N ASP A 467 32.95 -3.83 -2.41
CA ASP A 467 34.30 -4.34 -2.09
C ASP A 467 35.11 -4.76 -3.34
N ALA A 468 34.59 -4.44 -4.53
CA ALA A 468 35.13 -4.77 -5.83
C ALA A 468 35.12 -6.25 -6.24
N THR A 469 34.42 -7.13 -5.50
CA THR A 469 34.24 -8.53 -5.92
C THR A 469 32.94 -8.74 -6.70
N ARG A 470 32.88 -9.83 -7.46
CA ARG A 470 31.63 -10.30 -8.08
C ARG A 470 30.68 -10.82 -7.00
N TYR A 471 29.41 -11.00 -7.35
CA TYR A 471 28.37 -11.51 -6.42
C TYR A 471 27.25 -12.34 -7.08
N PHE A 472 27.27 -12.50 -8.40
CA PHE A 472 26.41 -13.42 -9.16
C PHE A 472 27.04 -13.76 -10.52
N LYS A 473 26.46 -14.71 -11.26
CA LYS A 473 26.81 -14.98 -12.66
C LYS A 473 26.00 -14.09 -13.60
N GLU A 474 26.69 -13.36 -14.47
CA GLU A 474 26.11 -12.33 -15.32
C GLU A 474 25.30 -12.87 -16.51
N ASP A 475 25.28 -14.19 -16.73
CA ASP A 475 24.51 -14.83 -17.81
C ASP A 475 23.22 -15.51 -17.32
N GLU A 476 22.88 -15.36 -16.04
CA GLU A 476 21.62 -15.88 -15.50
C GLU A 476 20.43 -15.04 -15.94
N GLU A 477 19.34 -15.73 -16.26
CA GLU A 477 18.08 -15.09 -16.59
C GLU A 477 17.50 -14.37 -15.35
N CYS A 478 17.05 -13.12 -15.54
CA CYS A 478 16.48 -12.33 -14.47
C CYS A 478 15.10 -12.87 -14.07
N ARG A 479 14.94 -13.22 -12.79
CA ARG A 479 13.66 -13.66 -12.20
C ARG A 479 13.06 -12.60 -11.27
N HIS A 480 12.69 -11.45 -11.84
CA HIS A 480 12.28 -10.26 -11.09
C HIS A 480 13.23 -9.93 -9.91
N GLY A 481 14.53 -9.98 -10.19
CA GLY A 481 15.59 -9.69 -9.22
C GLY A 481 16.03 -10.88 -8.37
N HIS A 482 15.32 -12.01 -8.42
CA HIS A 482 15.67 -13.18 -7.65
C HIS A 482 16.89 -13.90 -8.24
N ILE A 483 17.88 -14.13 -7.38
CA ILE A 483 19.03 -15.00 -7.66
C ILE A 483 18.99 -16.21 -6.75
N TRP A 484 19.65 -17.30 -7.18
CA TRP A 484 19.77 -18.49 -6.36
C TRP A 484 20.82 -18.27 -5.27
N ASP A 485 20.38 -18.23 -4.02
CA ASP A 485 21.22 -18.01 -2.84
C ASP A 485 21.04 -19.14 -1.83
N HIS A 486 22.07 -19.97 -1.68
CA HIS A 486 22.16 -21.05 -0.67
C HIS A 486 20.92 -21.97 -0.57
N GLY A 487 20.29 -22.31 -1.71
CA GLY A 487 19.18 -23.26 -1.74
C GLY A 487 17.79 -22.63 -1.88
N THR A 488 17.71 -21.31 -2.07
CA THR A 488 16.44 -20.62 -2.31
C THR A 488 16.62 -19.42 -3.22
N TRP A 489 15.54 -19.00 -3.87
CA TRP A 489 15.50 -17.78 -4.68
C TRP A 489 15.19 -16.58 -3.79
N ARG A 490 15.95 -15.49 -3.93
CA ARG A 490 15.67 -14.23 -3.23
C ARG A 490 16.25 -13.04 -3.98
N VAL A 491 15.67 -11.87 -3.78
CA VAL A 491 16.30 -10.62 -4.20
C VAL A 491 17.52 -10.36 -3.30
N PRO A 492 18.73 -10.21 -3.86
CA PRO A 492 19.92 -9.95 -3.06
C PRO A 492 19.85 -8.57 -2.43
N ARG A 493 20.55 -8.40 -1.30
CA ARG A 493 20.71 -7.07 -0.67
C ARG A 493 21.33 -6.08 -1.64
N ALA A 494 20.83 -4.84 -1.65
CA ALA A 494 21.30 -3.84 -2.58
C ALA A 494 22.69 -3.32 -2.19
N ASN A 495 23.61 -3.39 -3.14
CA ASN A 495 24.93 -2.76 -3.02
C ASN A 495 24.79 -1.24 -3.21
N GLN A 496 25.65 -0.46 -2.56
CA GLN A 496 25.59 1.01 -2.63
C GLN A 496 26.13 1.54 -3.96
N HIS A 497 27.21 0.95 -4.46
CA HIS A 497 27.92 1.37 -5.67
C HIS A 497 28.24 0.18 -6.59
N PRO A 498 27.23 -0.54 -7.11
CA PRO A 498 27.48 -1.57 -8.10
C PRO A 498 28.03 -0.97 -9.40
N TYR A 499 29.01 -1.64 -10.00
CA TYR A 499 29.58 -1.24 -11.30
C TYR A 499 29.61 -2.41 -12.27
N LEU A 500 29.29 -2.11 -13.53
CA LEU A 500 29.53 -3.01 -14.65
C LEU A 500 30.91 -2.72 -15.24
N ILE A 501 31.81 -3.69 -15.24
CA ILE A 501 33.21 -3.55 -15.68
C ILE A 501 33.42 -4.33 -16.98
N PHE A 502 34.05 -3.70 -17.97
CA PHE A 502 34.36 -4.33 -19.25
C PHE A 502 35.59 -3.74 -19.95
N ASP A 503 36.15 -4.45 -20.93
CA ASP A 503 37.31 -3.97 -21.70
C ASP A 503 36.95 -3.27 -23.03
N GLN A 504 37.98 -2.81 -23.74
CA GLN A 504 37.85 -2.17 -25.05
C GLN A 504 37.21 -3.05 -26.12
N ALA A 505 37.48 -4.36 -26.15
CA ALA A 505 36.87 -5.25 -27.12
C ALA A 505 35.37 -5.42 -26.85
N GLN A 506 34.96 -5.44 -25.58
CA GLN A 506 33.56 -5.46 -25.19
C GLN A 506 32.86 -4.15 -25.57
N LEU A 507 33.52 -3.01 -25.37
CA LEU A 507 32.98 -1.71 -25.79
C LEU A 507 32.72 -1.66 -27.29
N GLU A 508 33.64 -2.17 -28.12
CA GLU A 508 33.45 -2.21 -29.57
C GLU A 508 32.37 -3.21 -29.99
N GLN A 509 32.22 -4.35 -29.29
CA GLN A 509 31.08 -5.26 -29.48
C GLN A 509 29.75 -4.54 -29.20
N ILE A 510 29.67 -3.83 -28.08
CA ILE A 510 28.47 -3.06 -27.72
C ILE A 510 28.17 -1.99 -28.79
N LYS A 511 29.16 -1.21 -29.24
CA LYS A 511 28.98 -0.18 -30.28
C LYS A 511 28.59 -0.74 -31.64
N ALA A 512 29.03 -1.96 -31.97
CA ALA A 512 28.67 -2.63 -33.21
C ALA A 512 27.20 -3.06 -33.25
N ASN A 513 26.56 -3.16 -32.08
CA ASN A 513 25.13 -3.41 -31.99
C ASN A 513 24.34 -2.19 -32.50
N LYS A 514 23.51 -2.40 -33.53
CA LYS A 514 22.72 -1.32 -34.14
C LYS A 514 21.48 -0.93 -33.30
N ASN A 515 21.15 -1.74 -32.29
CA ASN A 515 19.96 -1.58 -31.45
C ASN A 515 20.37 -1.34 -29.99
N ILE A 516 21.26 -0.38 -29.73
CA ILE A 516 21.61 0.02 -28.36
C ILE A 516 20.42 0.79 -27.76
N PRO A 517 19.74 0.28 -26.72
CA PRO A 517 18.55 0.93 -26.16
C PRO A 517 18.86 2.27 -25.47
N TYR A 518 20.13 2.53 -25.19
CA TYR A 518 20.55 3.66 -24.37
C TYR A 518 21.88 4.23 -24.87
N SER A 519 21.94 4.88 -26.03
CA SER A 519 23.20 5.40 -26.62
C SER A 519 24.01 6.27 -25.66
N ASP A 520 23.33 7.10 -24.85
CA ASP A 520 23.96 8.10 -23.98
C ASP A 520 24.72 7.48 -22.80
N PHE A 521 24.57 6.18 -22.53
CA PHE A 521 25.34 5.52 -21.47
C PHE A 521 26.83 5.48 -21.81
N LEU A 522 27.18 5.51 -23.10
CA LEU A 522 28.56 5.54 -23.56
C LEU A 522 29.28 6.80 -23.07
N ASP A 523 28.54 7.90 -22.90
CA ASP A 523 29.05 9.18 -22.42
C ASP A 523 29.25 9.20 -20.90
N THR A 524 28.69 8.23 -20.17
CA THR A 524 28.79 8.14 -18.70
C THR A 524 29.87 7.18 -18.21
N LEU A 525 30.58 6.52 -19.13
CA LEU A 525 31.59 5.52 -18.80
C LEU A 525 32.85 6.12 -18.17
N VAL A 526 33.30 5.49 -17.08
CA VAL A 526 34.63 5.77 -16.51
C VAL A 526 35.67 4.95 -17.26
N LYS A 527 36.60 5.60 -17.94
CA LYS A 527 37.71 4.96 -18.67
C LYS A 527 39.00 4.97 -17.84
N ALA A 528 39.78 3.88 -17.87
CA ALA A 528 41.15 3.83 -17.36
C ALA A 528 42.05 2.91 -18.19
N ASP A 529 43.37 3.14 -18.16
CA ASP A 529 44.33 2.33 -18.93
C ASP A 529 44.72 1.03 -18.22
N SER A 530 44.39 0.89 -16.93
CA SER A 530 44.62 -0.31 -16.14
C SER A 530 43.52 -0.53 -15.11
N ILE A 531 43.31 -1.79 -14.68
CA ILE A 531 42.33 -2.14 -13.63
C ILE A 531 42.62 -1.41 -12.31
N LYS A 532 43.90 -1.25 -11.95
CA LYS A 532 44.30 -0.49 -10.75
C LYS A 532 43.88 0.98 -10.80
N GLN A 533 44.10 1.64 -11.94
CA GLN A 533 43.64 3.01 -12.14
C GLN A 533 42.10 3.10 -12.20
N LEU A 534 41.44 2.07 -12.73
CA LEU A 534 39.98 2.00 -12.74
C LEU A 534 39.45 1.97 -11.30
N ALA A 535 39.95 1.05 -10.47
CA ALA A 535 39.56 0.95 -9.05
C ALA A 535 39.73 2.28 -8.30
N GLN A 536 40.86 2.97 -8.51
CA GLN A 536 41.12 4.29 -7.93
C GLN A 536 40.09 5.35 -8.35
N LYS A 537 39.68 5.35 -9.63
CA LYS A 537 38.65 6.28 -10.14
C LYS A 537 37.26 5.98 -9.59
N LEU A 538 36.96 4.70 -9.34
CA LEU A 538 35.68 4.26 -8.79
C LEU A 538 35.60 4.40 -7.26
N GLY A 539 36.75 4.50 -6.59
CA GLY A 539 36.84 4.55 -5.13
C GLY A 539 36.63 3.19 -4.46
N VAL A 540 36.94 2.10 -5.16
CA VAL A 540 36.83 0.71 -4.65
C VAL A 540 38.23 0.11 -4.39
N ASP A 541 38.27 -1.04 -3.72
CA ASP A 541 39.54 -1.69 -3.39
C ASP A 541 40.29 -2.15 -4.66
N SER A 542 41.53 -1.68 -4.82
CA SER A 542 42.33 -1.94 -6.01
C SER A 542 42.84 -3.36 -6.09
N ASP A 543 43.18 -3.99 -4.96
CA ASP A 543 43.77 -5.32 -4.97
C ASP A 543 42.67 -6.36 -5.21
N ASN A 544 41.49 -6.17 -4.61
CA ASN A 544 40.30 -6.96 -4.89
C ASN A 544 39.92 -6.89 -6.37
N LEU A 545 39.80 -5.70 -6.97
CA LEU A 545 39.40 -5.61 -8.38
C LEU A 545 40.40 -6.29 -9.31
N VAL A 546 41.71 -6.13 -9.06
CA VAL A 546 42.76 -6.80 -9.83
C VAL A 546 42.64 -8.32 -9.69
N ASN A 547 42.41 -8.83 -8.48
CA ASN A 547 42.23 -10.26 -8.22
C ASN A 547 40.96 -10.80 -8.90
N THR A 548 39.85 -10.06 -8.85
CA THR A 548 38.59 -10.42 -9.50
C THR A 548 38.75 -10.56 -11.01
N VAL A 549 39.39 -9.60 -11.68
CA VAL A 549 39.65 -9.70 -13.14
C VAL A 549 40.65 -10.82 -13.47
N THR A 550 41.67 -11.02 -12.63
CA THR A 550 42.66 -12.10 -12.80
C THR A 550 41.99 -13.48 -12.70
N ASN A 551 41.15 -13.69 -11.69
CA ASN A 551 40.40 -14.93 -11.50
C ASN A 551 39.40 -15.15 -12.64
N PHE A 552 38.67 -14.13 -13.05
CA PHE A 552 37.74 -14.21 -14.19
C PHE A 552 38.46 -14.67 -15.46
N ASN A 553 39.63 -14.09 -15.77
CA ASN A 553 40.44 -14.48 -16.91
C ASN A 553 40.92 -15.94 -16.82
N LEU A 554 41.38 -16.37 -15.64
CA LEU A 554 41.80 -17.75 -15.39
C LEU A 554 40.64 -18.72 -15.61
N PHE A 555 39.45 -18.39 -15.11
CA PHE A 555 38.25 -19.21 -15.24
C PHE A 555 37.74 -19.30 -16.69
N ALA A 556 37.80 -18.19 -17.43
CA ALA A 556 37.50 -18.17 -18.86
C ALA A 556 38.47 -19.07 -19.65
N GLU A 557 39.77 -19.03 -19.33
CA GLU A 557 40.79 -19.85 -19.98
C GLU A 557 40.66 -21.34 -19.65
N GLN A 558 40.35 -21.68 -18.39
CA GLN A 558 40.16 -23.05 -17.94
C GLN A 558 38.82 -23.65 -18.37
N GLY A 559 37.89 -22.82 -18.86
CA GLY A 559 36.56 -23.26 -19.26
C GLY A 559 35.66 -23.63 -18.08
N LYS A 560 35.81 -22.97 -16.93
CA LYS A 560 34.95 -23.14 -15.75
C LYS A 560 35.03 -21.95 -14.80
N ASP A 561 33.88 -21.33 -14.51
CA ASP A 561 33.74 -20.36 -13.42
C ASP A 561 33.55 -21.09 -12.08
N TYR A 562 34.57 -21.02 -11.23
CA TYR A 562 34.57 -21.64 -9.91
C TYR A 562 33.86 -20.80 -8.85
N GLU A 563 33.61 -19.52 -9.13
CA GLU A 563 33.05 -18.56 -8.17
C GLU A 563 31.52 -18.54 -8.24
N TYR A 564 30.96 -18.38 -9.45
CA TYR A 564 29.51 -18.24 -9.64
C TYR A 564 28.92 -19.21 -10.67
N HIS A 565 29.74 -20.09 -11.26
CA HIS A 565 29.28 -21.08 -12.25
C HIS A 565 28.64 -20.46 -13.49
N ARG A 566 29.09 -19.27 -13.90
CA ARG A 566 28.82 -18.69 -15.22
C ARG A 566 29.19 -19.68 -16.32
N ALA A 567 28.39 -19.76 -17.38
CA ALA A 567 28.67 -20.66 -18.49
C ALA A 567 29.94 -20.23 -19.21
N PRO A 568 30.94 -21.11 -19.41
CA PRO A 568 32.19 -20.74 -20.07
C PRO A 568 32.01 -20.17 -21.48
N ALA A 569 30.97 -20.62 -22.20
CA ALA A 569 30.62 -20.13 -23.53
C ALA A 569 30.17 -18.65 -23.54
N SER A 570 29.73 -18.11 -22.39
CA SER A 570 29.40 -16.70 -22.25
C SER A 570 30.60 -15.84 -21.85
N MET A 571 31.77 -16.42 -21.58
CA MET A 571 32.93 -15.71 -21.04
C MET A 571 34.01 -15.48 -22.11
N ARG A 572 34.56 -14.27 -22.15
CA ARG A 572 35.80 -13.93 -22.88
C ARG A 572 36.75 -13.25 -21.91
N LYS A 573 38.03 -13.61 -21.91
CA LYS A 573 39.02 -12.93 -21.06
C LYS A 573 39.08 -11.43 -21.36
N PHE A 574 39.38 -10.64 -20.33
CA PHE A 574 39.78 -9.25 -20.44
C PHE A 574 41.15 -9.14 -21.11
N ASP A 575 41.28 -8.22 -22.06
CA ASP A 575 42.55 -7.89 -22.73
C ASP A 575 43.35 -6.79 -21.97
N ASN A 576 44.42 -6.27 -22.58
CA ASN A 576 45.36 -5.31 -21.97
C ASN A 576 44.80 -3.88 -21.77
N GLY A 577 43.47 -3.70 -21.84
CA GLY A 577 42.81 -2.40 -21.73
C GLY A 577 42.72 -1.60 -23.05
N PRO A 578 42.19 -0.36 -23.01
CA PRO A 578 41.63 0.30 -21.83
C PRO A 578 40.40 -0.41 -21.26
N PHE A 579 40.09 -0.12 -20.00
CA PHE A 579 38.98 -0.67 -19.24
C PHE A 579 37.94 0.41 -18.95
N TYR A 580 36.70 -0.03 -18.83
CA TYR A 580 35.53 0.82 -18.68
C TYR A 580 34.67 0.35 -17.52
N ALA A 581 34.02 1.30 -16.87
CA ALA A 581 33.02 1.03 -15.85
C ALA A 581 31.76 1.88 -16.07
N ALA A 582 30.60 1.25 -15.97
CA ALA A 582 29.31 1.92 -15.91
C ALA A 582 28.76 1.85 -14.48
N ALA A 583 28.37 2.99 -13.90
CA ALA A 583 27.73 3.03 -12.60
C ALA A 583 26.31 2.48 -12.69
N LEU A 584 25.95 1.58 -11.78
CA LEU A 584 24.63 0.95 -11.71
C LEU A 584 23.84 1.41 -10.48
N THR A 585 22.56 1.09 -10.47
CA THR A 585 21.67 1.18 -9.31
C THR A 585 20.79 -0.07 -9.25
N HIS A 586 20.47 -0.51 -8.05
CA HIS A 586 19.39 -1.47 -7.85
C HIS A 586 18.05 -0.83 -8.15
N THR A 587 17.19 -1.57 -8.84
CA THR A 587 15.85 -1.13 -9.22
C THR A 587 14.81 -1.66 -8.23
N MET A 588 13.64 -1.05 -8.27
CA MET A 588 12.45 -1.56 -7.59
C MET A 588 11.28 -1.42 -8.54
N LEU A 589 10.66 -2.56 -8.85
CA LEU A 589 9.45 -2.62 -9.64
C LEU A 589 8.25 -2.24 -8.80
N ASN A 590 8.12 -2.88 -7.64
CA ASN A 590 7.06 -2.67 -6.67
C ASN A 590 7.45 -3.23 -5.30
N THR A 591 6.71 -2.83 -4.27
CA THR A 591 6.72 -3.48 -2.95
C THR A 591 5.46 -4.31 -2.76
N GLN A 592 5.56 -5.46 -2.08
CA GLN A 592 4.40 -6.32 -1.74
C GLN A 592 3.86 -6.04 -0.33
N GLY A 593 4.58 -5.24 0.46
CA GLY A 593 4.21 -4.89 1.82
C GLY A 593 2.99 -3.98 1.92
N GLY A 594 2.15 -4.21 2.93
CA GLY A 594 1.06 -3.30 3.26
C GLY A 594 0.04 -3.88 4.24
N PRO A 595 -1.16 -3.29 4.35
CA PRO A 595 -2.21 -3.81 5.20
C PRO A 595 -2.68 -5.20 4.74
N LYS A 596 -2.83 -6.10 5.70
CA LYS A 596 -3.33 -7.45 5.47
C LYS A 596 -4.79 -7.39 5.03
N ARG A 597 -5.15 -8.18 4.03
CA ARG A 597 -6.54 -8.36 3.58
C ARG A 597 -6.96 -9.82 3.50
N ASN A 598 -8.26 -10.07 3.58
CA ASN A 598 -8.83 -11.41 3.36
C ASN A 598 -9.34 -11.60 1.91
N ALA A 599 -9.93 -12.76 1.63
CA ALA A 599 -10.45 -13.13 0.31
C ALA A 599 -11.61 -12.23 -0.18
N ASN A 600 -12.23 -11.46 0.71
CA ASN A 600 -13.24 -10.45 0.38
C ASN A 600 -12.64 -9.06 0.17
N ALA A 601 -11.31 -8.95 0.12
CA ALA A 601 -10.57 -7.69 0.07
C ALA A 601 -10.77 -6.78 1.29
N GLU A 602 -11.30 -7.29 2.40
CA GLU A 602 -11.47 -6.53 3.65
C GLU A 602 -10.12 -6.41 4.36
N ILE A 603 -9.77 -5.20 4.81
CA ILE A 603 -8.54 -4.98 5.59
C ILE A 603 -8.72 -5.56 6.99
N ILE A 604 -7.71 -6.27 7.48
CA ILE A 604 -7.75 -6.99 8.75
C ILE A 604 -7.08 -6.16 9.85
N GLY A 605 -7.83 -5.95 10.94
CA GLY A 605 -7.39 -5.25 12.14
C GLY A 605 -6.44 -6.06 13.02
N LEU A 606 -5.81 -5.39 14.00
CA LEU A 606 -4.91 -6.00 14.99
C LEU A 606 -5.60 -7.11 15.81
N ASN A 607 -6.92 -7.02 16.02
CA ASN A 607 -7.74 -8.04 16.66
C ASN A 607 -7.96 -9.31 15.80
N GLY A 608 -7.62 -9.28 14.51
CA GLY A 608 -7.83 -10.39 13.58
C GLY A 608 -9.17 -10.33 12.82
N GLU A 609 -10.03 -9.36 13.12
CA GLU A 609 -11.30 -9.15 12.44
C GLU A 609 -11.16 -8.07 11.35
N PRO A 610 -12.06 -8.03 10.36
CA PRO A 610 -12.14 -6.92 9.40
C PRO A 610 -12.28 -5.56 10.09
N VAL A 611 -11.54 -4.55 9.61
CA VAL A 611 -11.83 -3.14 9.91
C VAL A 611 -13.10 -2.77 9.14
N PRO A 612 -14.21 -2.41 9.82
CA PRO A 612 -15.48 -2.22 9.13
C PRO A 612 -15.39 -1.13 8.07
N HIS A 613 -15.92 -1.44 6.88
CA HIS A 613 -16.00 -0.54 5.71
C HIS A 613 -14.66 -0.20 5.06
N LEU A 614 -13.58 -0.90 5.43
CA LEU A 614 -12.27 -0.72 4.82
C LEU A 614 -11.87 -1.91 3.95
N TYR A 615 -11.59 -1.61 2.68
CA TYR A 615 -11.17 -2.59 1.70
C TYR A 615 -9.82 -2.20 1.10
N GLY A 616 -9.08 -3.16 0.53
CA GLY A 616 -7.79 -2.90 -0.10
C GLY A 616 -7.50 -3.81 -1.28
N ALA A 617 -6.76 -3.31 -2.26
CA ALA A 617 -6.39 -4.07 -3.45
C ALA A 617 -5.11 -3.55 -4.10
N GLY A 618 -4.53 -4.37 -4.96
CA GLY A 618 -3.25 -4.09 -5.63
C GLY A 618 -2.06 -4.31 -4.69
N GLU A 619 -0.90 -3.79 -5.10
CA GLU A 619 0.39 -4.04 -4.43
C GLU A 619 0.47 -3.58 -2.97
N LEU A 620 -0.48 -2.75 -2.52
CA LEU A 620 -0.66 -2.35 -1.13
C LEU A 620 -1.09 -3.57 -0.28
N GLY A 621 -0.10 -4.31 0.22
CA GLY A 621 -0.31 -5.59 0.89
C GLY A 621 -0.58 -6.72 -0.09
N GLY A 622 0.26 -6.83 -1.12
CA GLY A 622 0.20 -7.82 -2.19
C GLY A 622 0.19 -9.28 -1.74
N ILE A 623 -0.27 -10.17 -2.63
CA ILE A 623 -0.39 -11.60 -2.31
C ILE A 623 0.97 -12.31 -2.30
N ASN A 624 1.97 -11.77 -3.00
CA ASN A 624 3.28 -12.42 -3.14
C ASN A 624 4.08 -12.27 -1.85
N THR A 625 4.21 -13.38 -1.13
CA THR A 625 4.87 -13.42 0.19
C THR A 625 6.36 -13.67 0.10
N ASN A 626 6.82 -14.33 -0.97
CA ASN A 626 8.20 -14.76 -1.15
C ASN A 626 8.65 -14.63 -2.60
N LEU A 627 8.22 -15.54 -3.48
CA LEU A 627 8.54 -15.48 -4.90
C LEU A 627 7.45 -14.76 -5.70
N TYR A 628 7.84 -14.24 -6.86
CA TYR A 628 6.97 -13.49 -7.76
C TYR A 628 6.90 -14.09 -9.14
N GLN A 629 5.67 -14.25 -9.64
CA GLN A 629 5.43 -14.61 -11.03
C GLN A 629 5.13 -13.34 -11.84
N GLY A 630 5.88 -13.13 -12.92
CA GLY A 630 5.65 -12.06 -13.88
C GLY A 630 4.18 -11.91 -14.28
N GLY A 631 3.64 -10.70 -14.09
CA GLY A 631 2.25 -10.34 -14.35
C GLY A 631 1.30 -10.45 -13.16
N ASN A 632 1.77 -10.91 -11.98
CA ASN A 632 0.94 -11.06 -10.80
C ASN A 632 0.34 -9.74 -10.28
N ASN A 633 1.11 -8.64 -10.20
CA ASN A 633 0.58 -7.39 -9.66
C ASN A 633 -0.61 -6.86 -10.48
N LEU A 634 -0.58 -7.00 -11.80
CA LEU A 634 -1.71 -6.61 -12.66
C LEU A 634 -2.89 -7.56 -12.50
N ALA A 635 -2.64 -8.86 -12.42
CA ALA A 635 -3.68 -9.85 -12.14
C ALA A 635 -4.39 -9.52 -10.81
N GLU A 636 -3.62 -9.23 -9.77
CA GLU A 636 -4.10 -8.86 -8.46
C GLU A 636 -4.90 -7.55 -8.46
N CYS A 637 -4.45 -6.54 -9.20
CA CYS A 637 -5.18 -5.29 -9.40
C CYS A 637 -6.60 -5.55 -9.94
N LEU A 638 -6.74 -6.42 -10.95
CA LEU A 638 -8.04 -6.70 -11.55
C LEU A 638 -8.93 -7.56 -10.63
N ILE A 639 -8.34 -8.58 -9.99
CA ILE A 639 -9.07 -9.52 -9.14
C ILE A 639 -9.57 -8.84 -7.87
N PHE A 640 -8.66 -8.33 -7.05
CA PHE A 640 -9.02 -7.73 -5.77
C PHE A 640 -9.60 -6.33 -5.94
N GLY A 641 -9.25 -5.60 -7.01
CA GLY A 641 -9.92 -4.34 -7.35
C GLY A 641 -11.42 -4.56 -7.56
N LYS A 642 -11.80 -5.58 -8.35
CA LYS A 642 -13.21 -5.93 -8.55
C LYS A 642 -13.89 -6.31 -7.24
N ILE A 643 -13.30 -7.23 -6.48
CA ILE A 643 -13.88 -7.71 -5.21
C ILE A 643 -14.07 -6.56 -4.21
N ALA A 644 -13.05 -5.70 -4.06
CA ALA A 644 -13.10 -4.55 -3.18
C ALA A 644 -14.17 -3.54 -3.60
N GLY A 645 -14.24 -3.19 -4.89
CA GLY A 645 -15.25 -2.28 -5.42
C GLY A 645 -16.67 -2.78 -5.18
N GLU A 646 -16.96 -4.03 -5.51
CA GLU A 646 -18.28 -4.63 -5.30
C GLU A 646 -18.66 -4.71 -3.82
N ASN A 647 -17.70 -4.99 -2.93
CA ASN A 647 -17.97 -5.08 -1.50
C ASN A 647 -18.14 -3.71 -0.83
N ALA A 648 -17.38 -2.71 -1.29
CA ALA A 648 -17.45 -1.32 -0.81
C ALA A 648 -18.68 -0.57 -1.34
N ALA A 649 -19.28 -1.02 -2.44
CA ALA A 649 -20.51 -0.44 -2.99
C ALA A 649 -21.79 -0.88 -2.25
N LYS A 650 -21.77 -2.04 -1.58
CA LYS A 650 -22.95 -2.58 -0.89
C LYS A 650 -23.39 -1.64 0.24
N PRO A 651 -24.66 -1.18 0.25
CA PRO A 651 -25.22 -0.44 1.39
C PRO A 651 -25.05 -1.21 2.69
N LYS A 652 -24.87 -0.47 3.79
CA LYS A 652 -24.55 -1.03 5.10
C LYS A 652 -25.58 -0.53 6.12
N ASP A 653 -26.19 -1.47 6.82
CA ASP A 653 -27.33 -1.19 7.73
C ASP A 653 -26.90 -0.49 9.03
N ASP A 654 -25.60 -0.45 9.33
CA ASP A 654 -25.00 0.25 10.48
C ASP A 654 -24.98 1.78 10.33
N THR A 655 -25.31 2.32 9.15
CA THR A 655 -25.44 3.76 8.91
C THR A 655 -26.86 4.32 9.09
N THR A 656 -27.81 3.51 9.57
CA THR A 656 -29.26 3.80 9.50
C THR A 656 -29.82 4.81 10.51
N THR A 657 -29.02 5.47 11.36
CA THR A 657 -29.51 6.50 12.30
C THR A 657 -29.23 7.96 11.90
N SER A 658 -28.66 8.23 10.72
CA SER A 658 -28.49 9.62 10.23
C SER A 658 -29.09 9.80 8.82
N ASN A 659 -30.42 9.72 8.73
CA ASN A 659 -31.17 10.23 7.57
C ASN A 659 -31.37 11.75 7.60
N ASN A 660 -30.80 12.45 8.58
CA ASN A 660 -30.69 13.91 8.48
C ASN A 660 -29.50 14.22 7.58
N HIS A 661 -29.79 14.88 6.46
CA HIS A 661 -28.80 15.52 5.63
C HIS A 661 -27.89 16.36 6.52
N ALA A 662 -26.68 15.88 6.82
CA ALA A 662 -25.58 16.79 7.12
C ALA A 662 -25.37 17.56 5.80
N GLU A 663 -26.14 18.64 5.63
CA GLU A 663 -25.90 19.57 4.53
C GLU A 663 -24.44 20.00 4.64
N PRO A 664 -23.69 20.01 3.52
CA PRO A 664 -22.32 20.44 3.55
C PRO A 664 -22.26 21.84 4.17
N SER A 665 -21.41 22.01 5.18
CA SER A 665 -21.25 23.30 5.83
C SER A 665 -20.93 24.37 4.78
N GLU A 666 -21.59 25.54 4.84
CA GLU A 666 -21.39 26.66 3.89
C GLU A 666 -19.91 27.05 3.73
N VAL A 667 -19.05 26.68 4.69
CA VAL A 667 -17.61 26.86 4.64
C VAL A 667 -16.92 25.65 4.01
N GLY A 668 -16.80 25.61 2.68
CA GLY A 668 -15.87 24.72 1.99
C GLY A 668 -16.44 23.69 1.01
N ASN A 669 -17.71 23.82 0.61
CA ASN A 669 -18.33 23.02 -0.45
C ASN A 669 -17.41 22.89 -1.69
N VAL A 670 -17.15 21.66 -2.13
CA VAL A 670 -16.53 21.36 -3.43
C VAL A 670 -17.59 20.72 -4.28
N ALA A 671 -18.00 21.39 -5.36
CA ALA A 671 -18.91 20.80 -6.32
C ALA A 671 -18.28 19.51 -6.90
N PRO A 672 -19.09 18.47 -7.18
CA PRO A 672 -18.64 17.33 -7.96
C PRO A 672 -17.95 17.81 -9.24
N GLN A 673 -16.64 17.66 -9.31
CA GLN A 673 -15.81 18.04 -10.43
C GLN A 673 -15.06 16.80 -10.90
N ASN A 674 -15.09 16.53 -12.20
CA ASN A 674 -14.34 15.44 -12.81
C ASN A 674 -13.17 16.04 -13.61
N ASP A 675 -11.95 15.87 -13.11
CA ASP A 675 -10.73 16.42 -13.71
C ASP A 675 -10.39 15.80 -15.07
N LEU A 676 -11.02 14.68 -15.40
CA LEU A 676 -10.86 14.00 -16.69
C LEU A 676 -12.03 14.25 -17.64
N ALA A 677 -12.90 15.21 -17.33
CA ALA A 677 -13.88 15.69 -18.30
C ALA A 677 -13.16 16.17 -19.57
N GLN A 678 -13.46 15.52 -20.69
CA GLN A 678 -12.82 15.80 -21.96
C GLN A 678 -13.27 17.16 -22.50
N THR A 679 -12.33 17.96 -23.03
CA THR A 679 -12.64 19.14 -23.85
C THR A 679 -13.60 18.75 -24.98
N ASN A 680 -14.68 19.51 -25.12
CA ASN A 680 -15.59 19.38 -26.26
C ASN A 680 -14.93 20.00 -27.48
N LEU A 681 -14.75 19.20 -28.55
CA LEU A 681 -14.06 19.67 -29.76
C LEU A 681 -14.85 20.75 -30.49
N ASP A 682 -16.17 20.79 -30.30
CA ASP A 682 -17.05 21.81 -30.89
C ASP A 682 -16.83 23.22 -30.29
N ASP A 683 -16.18 23.31 -29.12
CA ASP A 683 -15.89 24.58 -28.44
C ASP A 683 -14.56 25.20 -28.91
N ILE A 684 -13.84 24.56 -29.82
CA ILE A 684 -12.55 25.05 -30.35
C ILE A 684 -12.78 25.80 -31.66
N ASP A 685 -12.54 27.11 -31.64
CA ASP A 685 -12.61 27.94 -32.85
C ASP A 685 -11.52 27.55 -33.87
N LEU A 686 -11.94 27.37 -35.13
CA LEU A 686 -11.08 27.05 -36.26
C LEU A 686 -11.22 28.08 -37.38
N GLU A 687 -10.08 28.50 -37.93
CA GLU A 687 -10.03 29.21 -39.21
C GLU A 687 -10.35 28.27 -40.38
N SER A 688 -10.67 28.81 -41.55
CA SER A 688 -11.07 28.03 -42.74
C SER A 688 -10.01 27.06 -43.26
N ASN A 689 -8.74 27.26 -42.88
CA ASN A 689 -7.59 26.43 -43.24
C ASN A 689 -7.08 25.59 -42.06
N GLN A 690 -7.85 25.50 -40.97
CA GLN A 690 -7.47 24.77 -39.76
C GLN A 690 -8.34 23.54 -39.56
N TYR A 691 -7.71 22.43 -39.18
CA TYR A 691 -8.37 21.15 -39.01
C TYR A 691 -7.93 20.51 -37.70
N LEU A 692 -8.89 20.05 -36.91
CA LEU A 692 -8.59 19.29 -35.69
C LEU A 692 -8.32 17.83 -36.02
N GLY A 693 -7.32 17.28 -35.36
CA GLY A 693 -6.98 15.86 -35.39
C GLY A 693 -6.92 15.30 -33.98
N VAL A 694 -7.41 14.08 -33.80
CA VAL A 694 -7.45 13.43 -32.49
C VAL A 694 -6.75 12.08 -32.56
N SER A 695 -6.03 11.75 -31.50
CA SER A 695 -5.51 10.41 -31.27
C SER A 695 -5.56 10.02 -29.80
N ASP A 696 -6.13 8.85 -29.52
CA ASP A 696 -6.12 8.23 -28.18
C ASP A 696 -4.94 7.25 -28.00
N GLN A 697 -3.97 7.28 -28.92
CA GLN A 697 -2.80 6.41 -28.86
C GLN A 697 -1.71 6.93 -27.91
N GLY A 698 -1.88 8.11 -27.31
CA GLY A 698 -0.94 8.71 -26.36
C GLY A 698 -0.82 7.90 -25.07
N ILE A 699 0.33 7.97 -24.38
CA ILE A 699 0.45 7.32 -23.06
C ILE A 699 -0.46 8.05 -22.05
N GLY A 700 -0.58 9.38 -22.20
CA GLY A 700 -1.48 10.22 -21.42
C GLY A 700 -2.95 10.13 -21.80
N GLY A 701 -3.27 9.33 -22.83
CA GLY A 701 -4.61 9.25 -23.42
C GLY A 701 -4.73 10.13 -24.65
N ARG A 702 -5.73 11.02 -24.64
CA ARG A 702 -6.13 11.83 -25.79
C ARG A 702 -5.10 12.91 -26.10
N VAL A 703 -4.73 13.01 -27.38
CA VAL A 703 -3.94 14.10 -27.97
C VAL A 703 -4.79 14.75 -29.04
N VAL A 704 -5.01 16.06 -28.91
CA VAL A 704 -5.72 16.89 -29.90
C VAL A 704 -4.73 17.87 -30.50
N VAL A 705 -4.67 17.89 -31.83
CA VAL A 705 -3.85 18.83 -32.59
C VAL A 705 -4.72 19.68 -33.50
N ARG A 706 -4.32 20.93 -33.70
CA ARG A 706 -4.84 21.83 -34.73
C ARG A 706 -3.78 21.97 -35.81
N VAL A 707 -4.12 21.54 -37.02
CA VAL A 707 -3.23 21.62 -38.18
C VAL A 707 -3.69 22.77 -39.06
N THR A 708 -2.80 23.73 -39.29
CA THR A 708 -3.02 24.79 -40.30
C THR A 708 -2.47 24.28 -41.63
N TYR A 709 -3.34 24.09 -42.61
CA TYR A 709 -3.01 23.54 -43.92
C TYR A 709 -3.39 24.52 -45.04
N ASP A 710 -2.40 25.00 -45.77
CA ASP A 710 -2.59 25.99 -46.84
C ASP A 710 -1.52 25.81 -47.94
N ASP A 711 -1.82 26.22 -49.17
CA ASP A 711 -0.97 26.02 -50.36
C ASP A 711 -0.50 24.57 -50.56
N SER A 712 -1.34 23.58 -50.24
CA SER A 712 -0.97 22.15 -50.23
C SER A 712 0.22 21.81 -49.30
N LYS A 713 0.37 22.55 -48.21
CA LYS A 713 1.44 22.35 -47.22
C LYS A 713 0.92 22.48 -45.78
N ILE A 714 1.56 21.74 -44.89
CA ILE A 714 1.44 21.91 -43.45
C ILE A 714 2.18 23.19 -43.07
N LYS A 715 1.44 24.23 -42.67
CA LYS A 715 2.02 25.52 -42.26
C LYS A 715 2.30 25.55 -40.76
N ASP A 716 1.44 24.89 -39.98
CA ASP A 716 1.58 24.81 -38.53
C ASP A 716 0.90 23.55 -37.98
N VAL A 717 1.42 23.09 -36.85
CA VAL A 717 0.84 21.99 -36.06
C VAL A 717 0.89 22.43 -34.60
N GLU A 718 -0.26 22.78 -34.06
CA GLU A 718 -0.42 23.20 -32.68
C GLU A 718 -1.02 22.05 -31.87
N VAL A 719 -0.46 21.77 -30.69
CA VAL A 719 -1.01 20.76 -29.79
C VAL A 719 -1.96 21.46 -28.83
N ILE A 720 -3.26 21.20 -29.00
CA ILE A 720 -4.35 21.86 -28.24
C ILE A 720 -4.58 21.17 -26.90
N GLU A 721 -4.51 19.83 -26.89
CA GLU A 721 -4.69 19.04 -25.69
C GLU A 721 -3.70 17.88 -25.71
N GLN A 722 -3.00 17.70 -24.60
CA GLN A 722 -2.11 16.55 -24.40
C GLN A 722 -1.90 16.32 -22.90
N ASN A 723 -1.63 15.07 -22.54
CA ASN A 723 -1.35 14.65 -21.17
C ASN A 723 -0.12 13.70 -21.13
N GLU A 724 0.80 13.85 -22.08
CA GLU A 724 1.96 12.96 -22.23
C GLU A 724 2.98 13.14 -21.09
N SER A 725 3.75 12.08 -20.81
CA SER A 725 4.69 12.08 -19.68
C SER A 725 5.79 13.15 -19.81
N GLU A 726 6.10 13.84 -18.71
CA GLU A 726 7.13 14.89 -18.66
C GLU A 726 8.54 14.44 -19.09
N ASP A 727 8.94 13.21 -18.80
CA ASP A 727 10.33 12.77 -19.03
C ASP A 727 10.72 12.70 -20.53
N PHE A 728 9.84 12.11 -21.35
CA PHE A 728 10.11 11.82 -22.76
C PHE A 728 8.96 12.25 -23.68
N GLY A 729 7.72 12.09 -23.22
CA GLY A 729 6.52 12.42 -24.00
C GLY A 729 6.46 13.90 -24.40
N LEU A 730 6.81 14.82 -23.49
CA LEU A 730 6.85 16.25 -23.81
C LEU A 730 7.89 16.61 -24.88
N LYS A 731 9.04 15.92 -24.93
CA LYS A 731 10.00 16.11 -26.03
C LYS A 731 9.36 15.80 -27.39
N ALA A 732 8.57 14.73 -27.46
CA ALA A 732 7.82 14.41 -28.67
C ALA A 732 6.79 15.49 -29.02
N VAL A 733 6.07 16.02 -28.02
CA VAL A 733 5.11 17.12 -28.17
C VAL A 733 5.79 18.41 -28.68
N GLU A 734 7.00 18.71 -28.22
CA GLU A 734 7.71 19.95 -28.59
C GLU A 734 8.47 19.88 -29.93
N GLU A 735 9.01 18.71 -30.27
CA GLU A 735 9.91 18.54 -31.42
C GLU A 735 9.18 18.03 -32.68
N LEU A 736 8.25 17.08 -32.54
CA LEU A 736 7.61 16.46 -33.72
C LEU A 736 6.79 17.45 -34.56
N PRO A 737 5.97 18.35 -33.97
CA PRO A 737 5.25 19.34 -34.78
C PRO A 737 6.18 20.17 -35.67
N LYS A 738 7.32 20.62 -35.13
CA LYS A 738 8.33 21.38 -35.88
C LYS A 738 8.93 20.54 -37.02
N ASN A 739 9.24 19.28 -36.74
CA ASN A 739 9.76 18.36 -37.76
C ASN A 739 8.73 18.09 -38.87
N MET A 740 7.45 17.96 -38.52
CA MET A 740 6.36 17.71 -39.48
C MET A 740 6.15 18.90 -40.40
N VAL A 741 6.17 20.13 -39.86
CA VAL A 741 6.11 21.37 -40.65
C VAL A 741 7.35 21.49 -41.55
N ALA A 742 8.56 21.28 -41.00
CA ALA A 742 9.80 21.40 -41.76
C ALA A 742 9.92 20.41 -42.93
N ASN A 743 9.45 19.18 -42.73
CA ASN A 743 9.48 18.12 -43.75
C ASN A 743 8.18 18.05 -44.58
N ASN A 744 7.19 18.89 -44.27
CA ASN A 744 5.86 18.89 -44.89
C ASN A 744 5.19 17.49 -44.95
N THR A 745 5.31 16.73 -43.86
CA THR A 745 4.73 15.38 -43.75
C THR A 745 4.43 15.07 -42.29
N TYR A 746 3.37 14.31 -42.02
CA TYR A 746 3.13 13.77 -40.68
C TYR A 746 4.08 12.60 -40.36
N ASP A 747 4.65 11.96 -41.38
CA ASP A 747 5.48 10.77 -41.27
C ASP A 747 6.97 11.14 -41.14
N VAL A 748 7.33 11.67 -39.97
CA VAL A 748 8.71 11.99 -39.58
C VAL A 748 9.27 10.90 -38.66
N ASP A 749 10.57 10.90 -38.36
CA ASP A 749 11.14 9.97 -37.37
C ASP A 749 10.57 10.21 -35.96
N GLY A 750 10.36 9.14 -35.19
CA GLY A 750 9.89 9.24 -33.80
C GLY A 750 11.01 9.67 -32.84
N ILE A 751 10.64 10.28 -31.71
CA ILE A 751 11.61 10.62 -30.67
C ILE A 751 11.96 9.37 -29.85
N SER A 752 13.25 9.06 -29.73
CA SER A 752 13.74 7.92 -28.95
C SER A 752 13.31 8.03 -27.49
N GLY A 753 12.81 6.93 -26.91
CA GLY A 753 12.24 6.89 -25.57
C GLY A 753 10.80 7.42 -25.45
N ALA A 754 10.23 8.00 -26.51
CA ALA A 754 8.87 8.56 -26.54
C ALA A 754 8.01 7.94 -27.64
N SER A 755 8.17 6.63 -27.90
CA SER A 755 7.60 5.96 -29.08
C SER A 755 6.08 6.02 -29.15
N ALA A 756 5.37 5.84 -28.04
CA ALA A 756 3.91 5.90 -28.01
C ALA A 756 3.39 7.33 -28.19
N SER A 757 3.97 8.31 -27.50
CA SER A 757 3.67 9.75 -27.69
C SER A 757 3.92 10.19 -29.14
N SER A 758 5.02 9.70 -29.74
CA SER A 758 5.35 9.97 -31.13
C SER A 758 4.31 9.41 -32.09
N ARG A 759 3.85 8.17 -31.89
CA ARG A 759 2.78 7.56 -32.70
C ARG A 759 1.46 8.32 -32.56
N ALA A 760 1.12 8.75 -31.35
CA ALA A 760 -0.11 9.49 -31.08
C ALA A 760 -0.15 10.83 -31.83
N LEU A 761 0.92 11.63 -31.76
CA LEU A 761 1.02 12.89 -32.48
C LEU A 761 0.94 12.69 -34.00
N LYS A 762 1.70 11.72 -34.54
CA LYS A 762 1.64 11.38 -35.98
C LYS A 762 0.22 10.97 -36.40
N SER A 763 -0.45 10.15 -35.58
CA SER A 763 -1.83 9.72 -35.82
C SER A 763 -2.82 10.89 -35.76
N ALA A 764 -2.67 11.80 -34.81
CA ALA A 764 -3.54 12.96 -34.67
C ALA A 764 -3.39 13.90 -35.87
N VAL A 765 -2.15 14.22 -36.28
CA VAL A 765 -1.89 15.04 -37.47
C VAL A 765 -2.40 14.37 -38.73
N LYS A 766 -2.21 13.05 -38.88
CA LYS A 766 -2.78 12.28 -40.00
C LYS A 766 -4.31 12.37 -40.02
N ASN A 767 -4.97 12.30 -38.86
CA ASN A 767 -6.42 12.45 -38.74
C ASN A 767 -6.90 13.86 -39.14
N ALA A 768 -6.18 14.92 -38.76
CA ALA A 768 -6.49 16.28 -39.19
C ALA A 768 -6.35 16.43 -40.72
N LEU A 769 -5.24 15.95 -41.29
CA LEU A 769 -4.96 16.07 -42.73
C LEU A 769 -5.94 15.28 -43.60
N ALA A 770 -6.53 14.20 -43.08
CA ALA A 770 -7.58 13.47 -43.78
C ALA A 770 -8.84 14.34 -44.04
N LYS A 771 -9.06 15.38 -43.23
CA LYS A 771 -10.20 16.31 -43.33
C LYS A 771 -9.98 17.48 -44.29
N VAL A 772 -8.75 17.67 -44.77
CA VAL A 772 -8.42 18.70 -45.78
C VAL A 772 -9.10 18.43 -47.13
N SER A 773 -9.47 17.16 -47.37
CA SER A 773 -10.05 16.68 -48.64
C SER A 773 -11.57 16.55 -48.62
N GLU A 774 -12.21 16.87 -47.48
CA GLU A 774 -13.67 16.98 -47.31
C GLU A 774 -14.10 18.44 -47.47
#